data_AF-A0A524B9L6-F1
#
_entry.id   AF-A0A524B9L6-F1
#
_cell.length_a   1.000
_cell.length_b   1.000
_cell.length_c   1.000
_cell.angle_alpha   90.00
_cell.angle_beta   90.00
_cell.angle_gamma   90.00
#
_symmetry.space_group_name_H-M   'P 1'
#
loop_
_entity.id
_entity.type
_entity.pdbx_description
1 polymer ?
#
loop_
_entity_poly.entity_id
_entity_poly.type
_entity_poly.pdbx_seq_one_letter_code
_entity_poly.pdbx_strand_id
1 'polypeptide(L)'
;MANEKENKSVTVSNLGEALKSPRSKRIGLWLAVIIVLFGLFGFFAAPPLAKSLLLKELSAQLHRDVSIEWIEVNPFALSAKISGVSVKSLAGGEQAGFDELFVNLSSTSLFRAAIVVDEIRLQGLRLAVAHVGEGRYDISDLLDEWMMPKAEPDTGTPRFSLNNIQLIGGEISIDDQPVGKKHSIADIQLGIPFVSSLSYHTQINVQPSFSASVNGSPLSLKGDSRPFSETRESTLNLDLDRFDVGALAAYLPPTLPVVLNSAILDTELRVVFKELSDQVFSLTLDGAAHLSGVAVNERNGQPLLAWKRLDVELESVDLFKLKAAVRRVALDGLDLGLRVNRQGEFNVMQIADALAGPPAKATAAAKPATPAAPPPEWSLGEFVLSNGLVRWRDESNLVPTIGEVRDLRATVGAIDGKLQAPIVIAEAAYSLNLGERFKVARMQARDIRVDLPAHRVDIGEVLNSQTRIRMVRNKDAQIEWLSSPVFKTIRAADAKAKDERPWVGQVAKLTVEDLGFRFEDQSTRPATMQQIDGLSLHAENMGNVPGKKGNLSLQSKVNIRGSLSVAGTVQAMPLDVALKVETQAIPVLPLQPYFSDYVNIALNRGQVSNKGEASARMENGVLKAAYKGSLTVGDLLAVDKQNSADFLKWKSLYLGNIDFRLDPMAINVGEIALSDFFSRLILSPEGRLNVQDIVRQPATQAVGAPQPVAAKSDVPAKPPVPIKIAKITLQNGNVNFTDLFVKPNYTVNLTKLGGRVTNLSSAADTVADLEVRGSYANTAPVQILAKLNPLAAKAFLDLKADITGVDLVGFSPYSGKYAGYDIEKGKLSLNVAYKLENNQLAADNRLFIDQFTFGNKVDSPDATKLPVNLAISLLKNNRGEIDLNLPISGSLDDPQFSIGGLIIKVIVNLFVKAVTSPFALLGSMVGGGEELSNVEFVAGRASLDATASRKLELLAKAMSERNALKLEISGRADPEADKEGIKRVAMERAMQSEKLKDVLKKGEEGTSVENVVIAPEEYKTYLTRAYREAKFPKPRNVIGMQKELRVEEMEKLMLTNLPARDEDVRLLARQRAEYVQSWLTEKGKVPLERLFLLPPKIENDGKGKASRVDFSLR
;
A
#
# COMPACT_ATOMS: atom_id res chain seq x y z
N MET A 1 42.79 -84.48 -35.27
CA MET A 1 43.72 -85.61 -35.02
C MET A 1 43.84 -86.42 -36.30
N ALA A 2 45.07 -86.81 -36.62
CA ALA A 2 45.47 -87.49 -37.85
C ALA A 2 45.21 -89.01 -37.83
N ASN A 3 44.99 -89.57 -39.03
CA ASN A 3 45.39 -90.88 -39.60
C ASN A 3 44.32 -91.35 -40.60
N GLU A 4 44.66 -91.52 -41.89
CA GLU A 4 45.10 -92.80 -42.52
C GLU A 4 44.16 -93.97 -42.15
N LYS A 5 43.57 -94.77 -43.06
CA LYS A 5 44.09 -95.31 -44.31
C LYS A 5 42.97 -96.07 -45.07
N GLU A 6 43.16 -96.19 -46.39
CA GLU A 6 42.83 -97.33 -47.28
C GLU A 6 41.38 -97.81 -47.59
N ASN A 7 41.19 -97.98 -48.91
CA ASN A 7 40.51 -99.09 -49.61
C ASN A 7 38.99 -99.10 -49.79
N LYS A 8 38.50 -98.72 -50.98
CA LYS A 8 38.27 -99.65 -52.11
C LYS A 8 37.50 -98.98 -53.25
N SER A 9 38.09 -99.00 -54.45
CA SER A 9 37.43 -98.84 -55.74
C SER A 9 36.48 -100.02 -56.01
N VAL A 10 35.20 -99.75 -56.25
CA VAL A 10 34.24 -100.70 -56.86
C VAL A 10 33.40 -99.96 -57.91
N THR A 11 33.86 -100.08 -59.16
CA THR A 11 33.05 -100.41 -60.35
C THR A 11 31.88 -99.49 -60.73
N VAL A 12 32.19 -98.37 -61.41
CA VAL A 12 31.30 -97.75 -62.42
C VAL A 12 31.59 -98.42 -63.77
N SER A 13 31.17 -99.67 -63.92
CA SER A 13 31.19 -100.37 -65.21
C SER A 13 30.15 -101.49 -65.21
N ASN A 14 28.86 -101.12 -65.08
CA ASN A 14 27.74 -102.02 -65.34
C ASN A 14 26.39 -101.30 -65.61
N LEU A 15 26.41 -100.07 -66.11
CA LEU A 15 25.22 -99.44 -66.72
C LEU A 15 25.19 -99.56 -68.25
N GLY A 16 26.31 -99.86 -68.91
CA GLY A 16 26.38 -99.96 -70.37
C GLY A 16 25.82 -101.25 -70.99
N GLU A 17 25.76 -102.36 -70.24
CA GLU A 17 25.26 -103.65 -70.75
C GLU A 17 23.81 -103.97 -70.35
N ALA A 18 23.30 -103.42 -69.25
CA ALA A 18 21.89 -103.57 -68.86
C ALA A 18 20.92 -102.79 -69.77
N LEU A 19 21.41 -101.79 -70.52
CA LEU A 19 20.67 -100.99 -71.50
C LEU A 19 20.57 -101.63 -72.90
N LYS A 20 21.20 -102.79 -73.15
CA LYS A 20 21.22 -103.45 -74.48
C LYS A 20 20.24 -104.63 -74.63
N SER A 21 19.51 -105.03 -73.58
CA SER A 21 18.53 -106.12 -73.66
C SER A 21 17.24 -105.71 -74.41
N PRO A 22 16.57 -106.60 -75.16
CA PRO A 22 15.34 -106.25 -75.88
C PRO A 22 14.19 -105.81 -74.95
N ARG A 23 14.17 -106.26 -73.68
CA ARG A 23 13.23 -105.76 -72.65
C ARG A 23 13.56 -104.34 -72.22
N SER A 24 14.81 -103.98 -72.01
CA SER A 24 15.21 -102.60 -71.68
C SER A 24 15.00 -101.64 -72.85
N LYS A 25 15.23 -102.06 -74.10
CA LYS A 25 14.86 -101.28 -75.30
C LYS A 25 13.36 -101.06 -75.46
N ARG A 26 12.52 -102.08 -75.17
CA ARG A 26 11.05 -101.93 -75.16
C ARG A 26 10.57 -101.03 -74.03
N ILE A 27 11.13 -101.17 -72.83
CA ILE A 27 10.82 -100.30 -71.68
C ILE A 27 11.27 -98.87 -71.96
N GLY A 28 12.45 -98.66 -72.56
CA GLY A 28 12.95 -97.36 -72.99
C GLY A 28 12.12 -96.72 -74.12
N LEU A 29 11.65 -97.51 -75.10
CA LEU A 29 10.72 -97.04 -76.14
C LEU A 29 9.36 -96.66 -75.54
N TRP A 30 8.79 -97.48 -74.65
CA TRP A 30 7.55 -97.16 -73.94
C TRP A 30 7.70 -95.94 -73.03
N LEU A 31 8.81 -95.80 -72.32
CA LEU A 31 9.14 -94.59 -71.55
C LEU A 31 9.26 -93.37 -72.45
N ALA A 32 9.93 -93.46 -73.60
CA ALA A 32 10.04 -92.37 -74.55
C ALA A 32 8.66 -92.00 -75.15
N VAL A 33 7.83 -92.99 -75.49
CA VAL A 33 6.45 -92.75 -75.96
C VAL A 33 5.59 -92.12 -74.86
N ILE A 34 5.69 -92.59 -73.61
CA ILE A 34 4.99 -92.00 -72.47
C ILE A 34 5.47 -90.57 -72.22
N ILE A 35 6.77 -90.30 -72.29
CA ILE A 35 7.35 -88.95 -72.13
C ILE A 35 6.88 -88.02 -73.27
N VAL A 36 6.84 -88.50 -74.52
CA VAL A 36 6.35 -87.74 -75.68
C VAL A 36 4.84 -87.52 -75.58
N LEU A 37 4.05 -88.52 -75.22
CA LEU A 37 2.60 -88.39 -74.99
C LEU A 37 2.30 -87.47 -73.80
N PHE A 38 3.08 -87.55 -72.73
CA PHE A 38 2.99 -86.67 -71.56
C PHE A 38 3.36 -85.23 -71.91
N GLY A 39 4.40 -85.02 -72.73
CA GLY A 39 4.76 -83.73 -73.29
C GLY A 39 3.68 -83.17 -74.22
N LEU A 40 3.18 -83.96 -75.18
CA LEU A 40 2.10 -83.56 -76.09
C LEU A 40 0.81 -83.22 -75.33
N PHE A 41 0.43 -84.06 -74.37
CA PHE A 41 -0.72 -83.80 -73.51
C PHE A 41 -0.51 -82.53 -72.67
N GLY A 42 0.63 -82.41 -71.98
CA GLY A 42 0.91 -81.27 -71.10
C GLY A 42 1.06 -79.92 -71.82
N PHE A 43 1.68 -79.87 -73.00
CA PHE A 43 1.87 -78.62 -73.75
C PHE A 43 0.68 -78.23 -74.63
N PHE A 44 -0.08 -79.18 -75.19
CA PHE A 44 -1.13 -78.87 -76.19
C PHE A 44 -2.55 -79.20 -75.73
N ALA A 45 -2.77 -80.27 -74.96
CA ALA A 45 -4.12 -80.64 -74.52
C ALA A 45 -4.46 -80.01 -73.15
N ALA A 46 -3.51 -80.02 -72.21
CA ALA A 46 -3.73 -79.55 -70.85
C ALA A 46 -4.08 -78.05 -70.78
N PRO A 47 -3.47 -77.12 -71.56
CA PRO A 47 -3.84 -75.71 -71.49
C PRO A 47 -5.30 -75.39 -71.88
N PRO A 48 -5.83 -75.82 -73.05
CA PRO A 48 -7.23 -75.56 -73.40
C PRO A 48 -8.21 -76.32 -72.49
N LEU A 49 -7.87 -77.54 -72.04
CA LEU A 49 -8.67 -78.29 -71.06
C LEU A 49 -8.76 -77.54 -69.74
N ALA A 50 -7.61 -77.15 -69.17
CA ALA A 50 -7.53 -76.38 -67.93
C ALA A 50 -8.29 -75.05 -68.06
N LYS A 51 -8.16 -74.33 -69.18
CA LYS A 51 -8.88 -73.07 -69.43
C LYS A 51 -10.39 -73.28 -69.42
N SER A 52 -10.90 -74.27 -70.15
CA SER A 52 -12.34 -74.55 -70.21
C SER A 52 -12.92 -75.01 -68.86
N LEU A 53 -12.17 -75.84 -68.12
CA LEU A 53 -12.57 -76.35 -66.82
C LEU A 53 -12.57 -75.22 -65.78
N LEU A 54 -11.50 -74.42 -65.71
CA LEU A 54 -11.38 -73.29 -64.80
C LEU A 54 -12.43 -72.22 -65.10
N LEU A 55 -12.69 -71.86 -66.36
CA LEU A 55 -13.75 -70.91 -66.70
C LEU A 55 -15.12 -71.39 -66.24
N LYS A 56 -15.43 -72.67 -66.46
CA LYS A 56 -16.71 -73.27 -66.05
C LYS A 56 -16.85 -73.32 -64.53
N GLU A 57 -15.85 -73.85 -63.83
CA GLU A 57 -15.89 -74.01 -62.38
C GLU A 57 -15.78 -72.69 -61.63
N LEU A 58 -14.88 -71.79 -62.04
CA LEU A 58 -14.75 -70.48 -61.40
C LEU A 58 -16.01 -69.62 -61.61
N SER A 59 -16.62 -69.63 -62.81
CA SER A 59 -17.87 -68.88 -63.02
C SER A 59 -19.03 -69.47 -62.23
N ALA A 60 -19.08 -70.81 -62.09
CA ALA A 60 -20.10 -71.48 -61.29
C ALA A 60 -19.93 -71.25 -59.78
N GLN A 61 -18.69 -71.24 -59.27
CA GLN A 61 -18.41 -71.04 -57.84
C GLN A 61 -18.42 -69.57 -57.41
N LEU A 62 -18.10 -68.64 -58.32
CA LEU A 62 -18.08 -67.20 -58.03
C LEU A 62 -19.39 -66.50 -58.39
N HIS A 63 -20.35 -67.21 -59.00
CA HIS A 63 -21.61 -66.66 -59.52
C HIS A 63 -21.42 -65.40 -60.40
N ARG A 64 -20.27 -65.29 -61.06
CA ARG A 64 -19.79 -64.11 -61.79
C ARG A 64 -19.09 -64.56 -63.07
N ASP A 65 -19.17 -63.75 -64.12
CA ASP A 65 -18.47 -64.02 -65.38
C ASP A 65 -16.96 -63.94 -65.16
N VAL A 66 -16.27 -65.07 -65.35
CA VAL A 66 -14.80 -65.14 -65.31
C VAL A 66 -14.25 -65.22 -66.72
N SER A 67 -13.17 -64.49 -66.98
CA SER A 67 -12.39 -64.57 -68.21
C SER A 67 -10.93 -64.86 -67.90
N ILE A 68 -10.26 -65.59 -68.80
CA ILE A 68 -8.85 -65.95 -68.73
C ILE A 68 -8.27 -65.72 -70.12
N GLU A 69 -7.18 -64.96 -70.24
CA GLU A 69 -6.54 -64.68 -71.52
C GLU A 69 -5.88 -65.94 -72.09
N TRP A 70 -4.94 -66.54 -71.37
CA TRP A 70 -4.28 -67.79 -71.75
C TRP A 70 -3.71 -68.55 -70.54
N ILE A 71 -3.45 -69.85 -70.75
CA ILE A 71 -2.81 -70.74 -69.77
C ILE A 71 -1.63 -71.42 -70.47
N GLU A 72 -0.50 -71.54 -69.80
CA GLU A 72 0.65 -72.34 -70.21
C GLU A 72 0.94 -73.40 -69.14
N VAL A 73 1.25 -74.62 -69.55
CA VAL A 73 1.65 -75.71 -68.65
C VAL A 73 2.93 -76.33 -69.19
N ASN A 74 3.95 -76.41 -68.34
CA ASN A 74 5.19 -77.12 -68.65
C ASN A 74 5.25 -78.42 -67.84
N PRO A 75 4.96 -79.57 -68.45
CA PRO A 75 4.90 -80.85 -67.74
C PRO A 75 6.27 -81.35 -67.25
N PHE A 76 7.39 -80.90 -67.85
CA PHE A 76 8.74 -81.29 -67.43
C PHE A 76 9.28 -80.42 -66.31
N ALA A 77 8.95 -79.13 -66.31
CA ALA A 77 9.25 -78.22 -65.22
C ALA A 77 8.22 -78.31 -64.08
N LEU A 78 7.11 -79.04 -64.27
CA LEU A 78 5.97 -79.12 -63.35
C LEU A 78 5.41 -77.73 -62.96
N SER A 79 5.44 -76.79 -63.92
CA SER A 79 4.99 -75.41 -63.71
C SER A 79 3.74 -75.08 -64.53
N ALA A 80 2.87 -74.25 -63.99
CA ALA A 80 1.71 -73.69 -64.68
C ALA A 80 1.70 -72.16 -64.57
N LYS A 81 1.32 -71.49 -65.65
CA LYS A 81 1.17 -70.03 -65.73
C LYS A 81 -0.21 -69.70 -66.26
N ILE A 82 -0.96 -68.86 -65.53
CA ILE A 82 -2.30 -68.39 -65.91
C ILE A 82 -2.21 -66.87 -66.06
N SER A 83 -2.58 -66.33 -67.22
CA SER A 83 -2.43 -64.91 -67.51
C SER A 83 -3.77 -64.24 -67.82
N GLY A 84 -3.92 -62.99 -67.40
CA GLY A 84 -5.06 -62.12 -67.70
C GLY A 84 -6.39 -62.66 -67.18
N VAL A 85 -6.48 -62.90 -65.86
CA VAL A 85 -7.73 -63.33 -65.22
C VAL A 85 -8.53 -62.11 -64.80
N SER A 86 -9.83 -62.09 -65.14
CA SER A 86 -10.75 -61.02 -64.77
C SER A 86 -12.12 -61.60 -64.41
N VAL A 87 -12.63 -61.22 -63.25
CA VAL A 87 -13.93 -61.58 -62.69
C VAL A 87 -14.79 -60.33 -62.67
N LYS A 88 -15.94 -60.37 -63.36
CA LYS A 88 -16.84 -59.21 -63.39
C LYS A 88 -17.66 -59.06 -62.11
N SER A 89 -17.98 -57.82 -61.77
CA SER A 89 -18.98 -57.51 -60.75
C SER A 89 -20.41 -57.74 -61.28
N LEU A 90 -21.36 -57.99 -60.38
CA LEU A 90 -22.80 -58.05 -60.69
C LEU A 90 -23.33 -56.70 -61.24
N ALA A 91 -22.68 -55.59 -60.89
CA ALA A 91 -23.04 -54.24 -61.37
C ALA A 91 -22.33 -53.84 -62.68
N GLY A 92 -21.46 -54.70 -63.22
CA GLY A 92 -20.57 -54.38 -64.35
C GLY A 92 -19.23 -53.77 -63.91
N GLY A 93 -18.16 -54.02 -64.67
CA GLY A 93 -16.76 -53.70 -64.29
C GLY A 93 -16.01 -54.91 -63.73
N GLU A 94 -14.69 -54.78 -63.53
CA GLU A 94 -13.84 -55.82 -62.92
C GLU A 94 -13.95 -55.77 -61.39
N GLN A 95 -14.38 -56.88 -60.76
CA GLN A 95 -14.47 -57.05 -59.30
C GLN A 95 -13.15 -57.58 -58.73
N ALA A 96 -12.56 -58.56 -59.41
CA ALA A 96 -11.31 -59.18 -59.02
C ALA A 96 -10.56 -59.64 -60.27
N GLY A 97 -9.24 -59.54 -60.30
CA GLY A 97 -8.45 -59.99 -61.43
C GLY A 97 -6.96 -60.03 -61.11
N PHE A 98 -6.16 -60.63 -62.00
CA PHE A 98 -4.71 -60.58 -61.92
C PHE A 98 -4.07 -60.75 -63.30
N ASP A 99 -2.86 -60.21 -63.45
CA ASP A 99 -2.13 -60.26 -64.72
C ASP A 99 -1.48 -61.63 -64.95
N GLU A 100 -0.91 -62.23 -63.91
CA GLU A 100 -0.21 -63.51 -63.99
C GLU A 100 -0.25 -64.26 -62.65
N LEU A 101 -0.59 -65.54 -62.68
CA LEU A 101 -0.35 -66.51 -61.60
C LEU A 101 0.58 -67.61 -62.11
N PHE A 102 1.76 -67.69 -61.50
CA PHE A 102 2.78 -68.71 -61.76
C PHE A 102 2.87 -69.66 -60.57
N VAL A 103 2.78 -70.96 -60.82
CA VAL A 103 2.91 -72.02 -59.80
C VAL A 103 3.94 -73.04 -60.29
N ASN A 104 4.93 -73.33 -59.47
CA ASN A 104 5.99 -74.30 -59.77
C ASN A 104 5.98 -75.44 -58.74
N LEU A 105 5.57 -76.64 -59.15
CA LEU A 105 5.50 -77.80 -58.26
C LEU A 105 6.85 -78.52 -58.19
N SER A 106 7.27 -78.90 -56.99
CA SER A 106 8.49 -79.67 -56.82
C SER A 106 8.27 -81.14 -57.18
N SER A 107 9.19 -81.71 -57.96
CA SER A 107 9.23 -83.17 -58.21
C SER A 107 9.40 -83.98 -56.92
N THR A 108 9.89 -83.36 -55.85
CA THR A 108 9.99 -83.96 -54.50
C THR A 108 8.64 -84.35 -53.91
N SER A 109 7.53 -83.75 -54.38
CA SER A 109 6.16 -84.08 -53.97
C SER A 109 5.82 -85.56 -54.17
N LEU A 110 6.30 -86.16 -55.27
CA LEU A 110 6.09 -87.56 -55.61
C LEU A 110 6.80 -88.53 -54.65
N PHE A 111 7.93 -88.12 -54.09
CA PHE A 111 8.74 -88.94 -53.18
C PHE A 111 8.33 -88.77 -51.71
N ARG A 112 7.77 -87.60 -51.36
CA ARG A 112 7.43 -87.24 -49.97
C ARG A 112 5.96 -87.45 -49.61
N ALA A 113 5.12 -87.86 -50.56
CA ALA A 113 3.66 -87.98 -50.39
C ALA A 113 3.05 -86.72 -49.74
N ALA A 114 3.55 -85.55 -50.14
CA ALA A 114 3.18 -84.24 -49.63
C ALA A 114 3.20 -83.24 -50.79
N ILE A 115 2.33 -82.23 -50.74
CA ILE A 115 2.33 -81.17 -51.76
C ILE A 115 3.49 -80.23 -51.47
N VAL A 116 4.52 -80.23 -52.32
CA VAL A 116 5.68 -79.34 -52.23
C VAL A 116 5.67 -78.42 -53.44
N VAL A 117 5.57 -77.12 -53.19
CA VAL A 117 5.58 -76.06 -54.21
C VAL A 117 6.86 -75.26 -54.06
N ASP A 118 7.65 -75.14 -55.11
CA ASP A 118 8.92 -74.41 -55.10
C ASP A 118 8.74 -72.90 -55.24
N GLU A 119 7.70 -72.45 -55.97
CA GLU A 119 7.34 -71.04 -56.12
C GLU A 119 5.85 -70.85 -56.40
N ILE A 120 5.25 -69.83 -55.77
CA ILE A 120 3.92 -69.31 -56.10
C ILE A 120 4.05 -67.79 -56.27
N ARG A 121 3.85 -67.28 -57.48
CA ARG A 121 3.94 -65.85 -57.77
C ARG A 121 2.67 -65.33 -58.42
N LEU A 122 2.04 -64.34 -57.78
CA LEU A 122 0.85 -63.64 -58.27
C LEU A 122 1.23 -62.19 -58.59
N GLN A 123 0.98 -61.75 -59.81
CA GLN A 123 1.33 -60.41 -60.29
C GLN A 123 0.08 -59.63 -60.70
N GLY A 124 0.03 -58.35 -60.34
CA GLY A 124 -1.02 -57.43 -60.77
C GLY A 124 -2.41 -57.75 -60.23
N LEU A 125 -2.50 -58.29 -59.00
CA LEU A 125 -3.79 -58.57 -58.36
C LEU A 125 -4.60 -57.27 -58.24
N ARG A 126 -5.81 -57.22 -58.79
CA ARG A 126 -6.75 -56.10 -58.67
C ARG A 126 -7.99 -56.58 -57.94
N LEU A 127 -8.37 -55.92 -56.86
CA LEU A 127 -9.60 -56.19 -56.11
C LEU A 127 -10.38 -54.90 -55.92
N ALA A 128 -11.65 -54.90 -56.31
CA ALA A 128 -12.61 -53.87 -55.95
C ALA A 128 -13.56 -54.46 -54.90
N VAL A 129 -13.88 -53.71 -53.85
CA VAL A 129 -14.86 -54.08 -52.82
C VAL A 129 -15.67 -52.85 -52.47
N ALA A 130 -16.99 -52.95 -52.42
CA ALA A 130 -17.87 -51.86 -52.00
C ALA A 130 -18.63 -52.25 -50.72
N HIS A 131 -18.52 -51.43 -49.68
CA HIS A 131 -19.40 -51.53 -48.51
C HIS A 131 -20.71 -50.83 -48.83
N VAL A 132 -21.82 -51.59 -48.82
CA VAL A 132 -23.15 -51.13 -49.28
C VAL A 132 -24.08 -50.76 -48.12
N GLY A 133 -23.67 -50.97 -46.86
CA GLY A 133 -24.45 -50.66 -45.66
C GLY A 133 -24.78 -51.89 -44.80
N GLU A 134 -25.16 -51.65 -43.53
CA GLU A 134 -25.53 -52.69 -42.55
C GLU A 134 -24.47 -53.81 -42.37
N GLY A 135 -23.19 -53.50 -42.60
CA GLY A 135 -22.10 -54.49 -42.52
C GLY A 135 -22.02 -55.44 -43.71
N ARG A 136 -22.74 -55.16 -44.80
CA ARG A 136 -22.76 -55.95 -46.04
C ARG A 136 -21.85 -55.31 -47.10
N TYR A 137 -21.25 -56.16 -47.91
CA TYR A 137 -20.41 -55.79 -49.05
C TYR A 137 -21.02 -56.32 -50.35
N ASP A 138 -20.61 -55.78 -51.48
CA ASP A 138 -20.94 -56.26 -52.84
C ASP A 138 -20.44 -57.68 -53.15
N ILE A 139 -19.61 -58.24 -52.25
CA ILE A 139 -19.14 -59.63 -52.26
C ILE A 139 -19.67 -60.47 -51.09
N SER A 140 -20.60 -59.95 -50.27
CA SER A 140 -21.14 -60.69 -49.11
C SER A 140 -21.84 -61.99 -49.50
N ASP A 141 -22.41 -62.08 -50.71
CA ASP A 141 -22.96 -63.31 -51.27
C ASP A 141 -21.91 -64.45 -51.30
N LEU A 142 -20.67 -64.13 -51.69
CA LEU A 142 -19.56 -65.08 -51.70
C LEU A 142 -19.03 -65.36 -50.31
N LEU A 143 -18.86 -64.31 -49.50
CA LEU A 143 -18.30 -64.45 -48.15
C LEU A 143 -19.21 -65.31 -47.27
N ASP A 144 -20.53 -65.10 -47.32
CA ASP A 144 -21.48 -65.91 -46.54
C ASP A 144 -21.42 -67.38 -46.94
N GLU A 145 -21.35 -67.68 -48.25
CA GLU A 145 -21.24 -69.05 -48.77
C GLU A 145 -19.92 -69.72 -48.35
N TRP A 146 -18.81 -68.97 -48.36
CA TRP A 146 -17.49 -69.48 -47.99
C TRP A 146 -17.29 -69.65 -46.48
N MET A 147 -17.94 -68.82 -45.67
CA MET A 147 -17.83 -68.86 -44.20
C MET A 147 -18.81 -69.84 -43.54
N MET A 148 -19.69 -70.50 -44.29
CA MET A 148 -20.52 -71.57 -43.75
C MET A 148 -19.64 -72.72 -43.23
N PRO A 149 -19.76 -73.11 -41.94
CA PRO A 149 -18.95 -74.20 -41.40
C PRO A 149 -19.27 -75.50 -42.14
N LYS A 150 -18.29 -76.00 -42.90
CA LYS A 150 -18.33 -77.34 -43.48
C LYS A 150 -17.87 -78.33 -42.41
N ALA A 151 -18.51 -79.49 -42.31
CA ALA A 151 -18.12 -80.53 -41.38
C ALA A 151 -16.62 -80.87 -41.55
N GLU A 152 -15.85 -80.84 -40.46
CA GLU A 152 -14.43 -81.20 -40.49
C GLU A 152 -14.28 -82.66 -40.94
N PRO A 153 -13.44 -82.96 -41.95
CA PRO A 153 -13.08 -84.33 -42.26
C PRO A 153 -12.16 -84.89 -41.15
N ASP A 154 -12.50 -86.06 -40.62
CA ASP A 154 -11.82 -86.80 -39.53
C ASP A 154 -10.38 -87.29 -39.85
N THR A 155 -9.76 -86.76 -40.91
CA THR A 155 -8.43 -87.12 -41.37
C THR A 155 -7.43 -86.02 -41.01
N GLY A 156 -6.35 -86.38 -40.31
CA GLY A 156 -5.34 -85.47 -39.79
C GLY A 156 -4.75 -84.47 -40.80
N THR A 157 -4.03 -83.47 -40.29
CA THR A 157 -3.57 -82.30 -41.08
C THR A 157 -2.81 -82.69 -42.36
N PRO A 158 -3.20 -82.15 -43.52
CA PRO A 158 -2.51 -82.43 -44.77
C PRO A 158 -1.04 -81.97 -44.71
N ARG A 159 -0.14 -82.80 -45.24
CA ARG A 159 1.31 -82.52 -45.26
C ARG A 159 1.63 -81.66 -46.49
N PHE A 160 2.17 -80.46 -46.28
CA PHE A 160 2.52 -79.54 -47.37
C PHE A 160 3.76 -78.70 -47.05
N SER A 161 4.39 -78.17 -48.10
CA SER A 161 5.44 -77.16 -48.03
C SER A 161 5.30 -76.20 -49.21
N LEU A 162 4.95 -74.94 -48.95
CA LEU A 162 4.84 -73.89 -49.95
C LEU A 162 6.07 -73.00 -49.81
N ASN A 163 6.92 -72.93 -50.83
CA ASN A 163 8.10 -72.09 -50.84
C ASN A 163 7.87 -70.88 -51.77
N ASN A 164 8.55 -69.78 -51.45
CA ASN A 164 8.62 -68.56 -52.24
C ASN A 164 7.24 -68.06 -52.73
N ILE A 165 6.36 -67.72 -51.80
CA ILE A 165 5.06 -67.12 -52.12
C ILE A 165 5.27 -65.61 -52.30
N GLN A 166 4.95 -65.10 -53.49
CA GLN A 166 5.13 -63.69 -53.86
C GLN A 166 3.83 -63.09 -54.43
N LEU A 167 3.46 -61.91 -53.95
CA LEU A 167 2.49 -61.01 -54.58
C LEU A 167 3.25 -59.76 -55.03
N ILE A 168 3.10 -59.35 -56.29
CA ILE A 168 3.83 -58.20 -56.84
C ILE A 168 2.85 -57.25 -57.55
N GLY A 169 2.81 -55.99 -57.10
CA GLY A 169 2.05 -54.92 -57.75
C GLY A 169 0.53 -55.09 -57.62
N GLY A 170 0.05 -55.53 -56.46
CA GLY A 170 -1.39 -55.63 -56.21
C GLY A 170 -2.06 -54.29 -55.89
N GLU A 171 -3.35 -54.18 -56.17
CA GLU A 171 -4.20 -53.03 -55.90
C GLU A 171 -5.54 -53.49 -55.31
N ILE A 172 -5.97 -52.85 -54.22
CA ILE A 172 -7.28 -53.04 -53.61
C ILE A 172 -7.96 -51.67 -53.51
N SER A 173 -9.13 -51.51 -54.15
CA SER A 173 -9.98 -50.33 -54.02
C SER A 173 -11.21 -50.67 -53.19
N ILE A 174 -11.40 -49.96 -52.07
CA ILE A 174 -12.54 -50.12 -51.17
C ILE A 174 -13.44 -48.88 -51.31
N ASP A 175 -14.67 -49.04 -51.75
CA ASP A 175 -15.68 -47.97 -51.85
C ASP A 175 -16.68 -48.07 -50.68
N ASP A 176 -16.52 -47.24 -49.68
CA ASP A 176 -17.41 -47.19 -48.52
C ASP A 176 -18.56 -46.22 -48.77
N GLN A 177 -19.66 -46.73 -49.30
CA GLN A 177 -20.81 -45.93 -49.72
C GLN A 177 -21.55 -45.28 -48.56
N PRO A 178 -21.79 -45.94 -47.40
CA PRO A 178 -22.39 -45.31 -46.23
C PRO A 178 -21.63 -44.08 -45.71
N VAL A 179 -20.29 -44.10 -45.79
CA VAL A 179 -19.43 -43.02 -45.31
C VAL A 179 -19.06 -42.04 -46.44
N GLY A 180 -19.28 -42.43 -47.70
CA GLY A 180 -18.95 -41.64 -48.89
C GLY A 180 -17.44 -41.49 -49.11
N LYS A 181 -16.66 -42.49 -48.72
CA LYS A 181 -15.18 -42.49 -48.80
C LYS A 181 -14.67 -43.66 -49.61
N LYS A 182 -13.62 -43.42 -50.39
CA LYS A 182 -12.89 -44.46 -51.12
C LYS A 182 -11.50 -44.61 -50.54
N HIS A 183 -11.10 -45.84 -50.28
CA HIS A 183 -9.75 -46.20 -49.89
C HIS A 183 -9.07 -46.97 -51.01
N SER A 184 -7.79 -46.68 -51.25
CA SER A 184 -6.98 -47.39 -52.23
C SER A 184 -5.73 -47.92 -51.54
N ILE A 185 -5.44 -49.20 -51.74
CA ILE A 185 -4.23 -49.87 -51.28
C ILE A 185 -3.51 -50.33 -52.54
N ALA A 186 -2.53 -49.57 -53.01
CA ALA A 186 -1.80 -49.82 -54.24
C ALA A 186 -0.39 -50.37 -53.98
N ASP A 187 0.31 -50.78 -55.03
CA ASP A 187 1.70 -51.27 -54.97
C ASP A 187 1.92 -52.40 -53.95
N ILE A 188 0.92 -53.26 -53.74
CA ILE A 188 0.99 -54.34 -52.75
C ILE A 188 2.07 -55.32 -53.17
N GLN A 189 3.04 -55.52 -52.28
CA GLN A 189 4.07 -56.54 -52.37
C GLN A 189 3.98 -57.41 -51.12
N LEU A 190 3.84 -58.72 -51.28
CA LEU A 190 3.86 -59.70 -50.19
C LEU A 190 4.89 -60.76 -50.52
N GLY A 191 5.86 -60.97 -49.65
CA GLY A 191 6.84 -62.05 -49.77
C GLY A 191 6.78 -62.95 -48.55
N ILE A 192 6.43 -64.22 -48.72
CA ILE A 192 6.47 -65.25 -47.68
C ILE A 192 7.47 -66.33 -48.12
N PRO A 193 8.67 -66.38 -47.50
CA PRO A 193 9.76 -67.26 -47.95
C PRO A 193 9.40 -68.75 -47.99
N PHE A 194 8.71 -69.27 -46.96
CA PHE A 194 8.08 -70.59 -47.01
C PHE A 194 7.05 -70.76 -45.88
N VAL A 195 6.10 -71.69 -46.06
CA VAL A 195 5.16 -72.19 -45.06
C VAL A 195 5.16 -73.72 -45.15
N SER A 196 5.49 -74.42 -44.06
CA SER A 196 5.65 -75.88 -44.08
C SER A 196 5.10 -76.53 -42.82
N SER A 197 4.34 -77.63 -42.98
CA SER A 197 3.87 -78.48 -41.88
C SER A 197 4.80 -79.68 -41.60
N LEU A 198 6.03 -79.68 -42.14
CA LEU A 198 7.00 -80.76 -42.03
C LEU A 198 7.91 -80.63 -40.79
N SER A 199 8.07 -81.72 -40.03
CA SER A 199 8.70 -81.75 -38.70
C SER A 199 10.18 -81.34 -38.62
N TYR A 200 10.94 -81.32 -39.72
CA TYR A 200 12.36 -80.93 -39.75
C TYR A 200 12.60 -79.44 -40.08
N HIS A 201 11.53 -78.66 -40.31
CA HIS A 201 11.58 -77.22 -40.61
C HIS A 201 11.10 -76.33 -39.44
N THR A 202 10.84 -76.90 -38.27
CA THR A 202 10.19 -76.24 -37.13
C THR A 202 11.06 -75.20 -36.40
N GLN A 203 12.38 -75.20 -36.63
CA GLN A 203 13.33 -74.24 -36.05
C GLN A 203 13.82 -73.17 -37.04
N ILE A 204 13.29 -73.13 -38.26
CA ILE A 204 13.75 -72.19 -39.30
C ILE A 204 13.07 -70.83 -39.11
N ASN A 205 13.86 -69.77 -39.21
CA ASN A 205 13.37 -68.39 -39.15
C ASN A 205 12.66 -68.01 -40.46
N VAL A 206 11.40 -67.62 -40.40
CA VAL A 206 10.64 -67.13 -41.57
C VAL A 206 10.60 -65.61 -41.49
N GLN A 207 10.96 -64.94 -42.60
CA GLN A 207 10.96 -63.48 -42.69
C GLN A 207 9.89 -63.02 -43.68
N PRO A 208 8.60 -63.01 -43.30
CA PRO A 208 7.56 -62.47 -44.16
C PRO A 208 7.74 -60.95 -44.31
N SER A 209 7.44 -60.44 -45.49
CA SER A 209 7.44 -58.99 -45.76
C SER A 209 6.17 -58.61 -46.49
N PHE A 210 5.62 -57.45 -46.14
CA PHE A 210 4.48 -56.84 -46.81
C PHE A 210 4.77 -55.35 -46.97
N SER A 211 4.56 -54.79 -48.15
CA SER A 211 4.57 -53.34 -48.35
C SER A 211 3.44 -52.92 -49.29
N ALA A 212 2.85 -51.76 -49.04
CA ALA A 212 1.80 -51.19 -49.87
C ALA A 212 1.75 -49.67 -49.72
N SER A 213 1.07 -48.98 -50.64
CA SER A 213 0.72 -47.56 -50.52
C SER A 213 -0.76 -47.46 -50.15
N VAL A 214 -1.05 -47.13 -48.89
CA VAL A 214 -2.41 -46.99 -48.36
C VAL A 214 -2.84 -45.52 -48.47
N ASN A 215 -3.81 -45.23 -49.35
CA ASN A 215 -4.27 -43.88 -49.67
C ASN A 215 -3.11 -42.92 -50.04
N GLY A 216 -2.08 -43.43 -50.72
CA GLY A 216 -0.87 -42.68 -51.08
C GLY A 216 0.21 -42.65 -49.99
N SER A 217 -0.02 -43.27 -48.82
CA SER A 217 0.92 -43.33 -47.70
C SER A 217 1.65 -44.68 -47.67
N PRO A 218 2.99 -44.73 -47.76
CA PRO A 218 3.73 -45.98 -47.70
C PRO A 218 3.57 -46.71 -46.36
N LEU A 219 3.30 -48.01 -46.41
CA LEU A 219 3.24 -48.94 -45.29
C LEU A 219 4.21 -50.10 -45.58
N SER A 220 5.06 -50.43 -44.62
CA SER A 220 5.97 -51.58 -44.66
C SER A 220 5.86 -52.39 -43.37
N LEU A 221 5.60 -53.68 -43.51
CA LEU A 221 5.55 -54.67 -42.44
C LEU A 221 6.64 -55.71 -42.69
N LYS A 222 7.60 -55.86 -41.78
CA LYS A 222 8.66 -56.88 -41.86
C LYS A 222 8.59 -57.78 -40.63
N GLY A 223 8.25 -59.04 -40.85
CA GLY A 223 8.18 -60.04 -39.80
C GLY A 223 9.47 -60.87 -39.71
N ASP A 224 9.71 -61.40 -38.53
CA ASP A 224 10.71 -62.42 -38.22
C ASP A 224 10.07 -63.39 -37.22
N SER A 225 9.74 -64.61 -37.65
CA SER A 225 8.89 -65.51 -36.90
C SER A 225 9.40 -66.94 -36.90
N ARG A 226 9.23 -67.61 -35.76
CA ARG A 226 9.44 -69.05 -35.56
C ARG A 226 8.11 -69.72 -35.19
N PRO A 227 7.14 -69.75 -36.12
CA PRO A 227 5.73 -70.08 -35.81
C PRO A 227 5.52 -71.52 -35.33
N PHE A 228 6.50 -72.41 -35.55
CA PHE A 228 6.44 -73.84 -35.19
C PHE A 228 7.44 -74.23 -34.09
N SER A 229 8.10 -73.25 -33.45
CA SER A 229 8.95 -73.49 -32.27
C SER A 229 8.11 -73.57 -30.98
N GLU A 230 8.66 -74.12 -29.89
CA GLU A 230 7.97 -74.21 -28.58
C GLU A 230 7.57 -72.85 -27.99
N THR A 231 8.35 -71.79 -28.26
CA THR A 231 8.09 -70.43 -27.74
C THR A 231 7.33 -69.54 -28.72
N ARG A 232 7.08 -70.01 -29.95
CA ARG A 232 6.36 -69.30 -31.02
C ARG A 232 6.74 -67.82 -31.18
N GLU A 233 8.03 -67.51 -31.00
CA GLU A 233 8.53 -66.14 -31.02
C GLU A 233 8.31 -65.50 -32.40
N SER A 234 7.66 -64.33 -32.41
CA SER A 234 7.36 -63.58 -33.63
C SER A 234 7.59 -62.08 -33.40
N THR A 235 8.44 -61.47 -34.21
CA THR A 235 8.67 -60.03 -34.25
C THR A 235 8.05 -59.45 -35.52
N LEU A 236 7.40 -58.31 -35.42
CA LEU A 236 6.82 -57.56 -36.53
C LEU A 236 7.26 -56.10 -36.44
N ASN A 237 8.05 -55.65 -37.41
CA ASN A 237 8.38 -54.24 -37.57
C ASN A 237 7.34 -53.59 -38.49
N LEU A 238 6.65 -52.57 -37.98
CA LEU A 238 5.63 -51.78 -38.66
C LEU A 238 6.18 -50.37 -38.90
N ASP A 239 6.26 -50.00 -40.16
CA ASP A 239 6.72 -48.70 -40.63
C ASP A 239 5.60 -48.05 -41.46
N LEU A 240 5.18 -46.85 -41.07
CA LEU A 240 4.13 -46.09 -41.73
C LEU A 240 4.65 -44.69 -41.97
N ASP A 241 4.65 -44.23 -43.22
CA ASP A 241 5.18 -42.94 -43.63
C ASP A 241 4.03 -42.01 -44.07
N ARG A 242 3.91 -40.87 -43.40
CA ARG A 242 2.99 -39.77 -43.71
C ARG A 242 1.51 -40.16 -43.89
N PHE A 243 0.98 -41.03 -43.04
CA PHE A 243 -0.41 -41.43 -43.10
C PHE A 243 -1.37 -40.30 -42.69
N ASP A 244 -2.27 -39.91 -43.60
CA ASP A 244 -3.31 -38.90 -43.33
C ASP A 244 -4.42 -39.48 -42.45
N VAL A 245 -4.30 -39.27 -41.13
CA VAL A 245 -5.31 -39.65 -40.13
C VAL A 245 -6.60 -38.84 -40.34
N GLY A 246 -6.53 -37.65 -40.95
CA GLY A 246 -7.69 -36.86 -41.31
C GLY A 246 -8.64 -37.58 -42.28
N ALA A 247 -8.12 -38.49 -43.11
CA ALA A 247 -8.95 -39.34 -43.97
C ALA A 247 -9.92 -40.23 -43.17
N LEU A 248 -9.56 -40.57 -41.92
CA LEU A 248 -10.39 -41.38 -41.02
C LEU A 248 -11.45 -40.57 -40.26
N ALA A 249 -11.45 -39.24 -40.37
CA ALA A 249 -12.39 -38.39 -39.63
C ALA A 249 -13.87 -38.68 -39.97
N ALA A 250 -14.15 -39.18 -41.18
CA ALA A 250 -15.50 -39.57 -41.59
C ALA A 250 -16.04 -40.80 -40.85
N TYR A 251 -15.16 -41.59 -40.23
CA TYR A 251 -15.49 -42.77 -39.43
C TYR A 251 -15.72 -42.46 -37.95
N LEU A 252 -15.46 -41.22 -37.52
CA LEU A 252 -15.71 -40.81 -36.15
C LEU A 252 -17.21 -40.64 -35.88
N PRO A 253 -17.71 -40.99 -34.67
CA PRO A 253 -19.12 -40.84 -34.34
C PRO A 253 -19.63 -39.40 -34.58
N PRO A 254 -20.77 -39.21 -35.25
CA PRO A 254 -21.31 -37.88 -35.54
C PRO A 254 -21.81 -37.17 -34.28
N THR A 255 -21.77 -37.79 -33.10
CA THR A 255 -22.12 -37.18 -31.80
C THR A 255 -20.95 -36.48 -31.14
N LEU A 256 -19.72 -36.62 -31.65
CA LEU A 256 -18.56 -35.99 -31.04
C LEU A 256 -18.68 -34.45 -31.08
N PRO A 257 -18.32 -33.76 -29.99
CA PRO A 257 -18.36 -32.29 -29.91
C PRO A 257 -17.22 -31.59 -30.66
N VAL A 258 -16.30 -32.36 -31.25
CA VAL A 258 -15.07 -31.88 -31.92
C VAL A 258 -14.93 -32.48 -33.32
N VAL A 259 -14.17 -31.79 -34.18
CA VAL A 259 -13.87 -32.18 -35.56
C VAL A 259 -12.34 -32.19 -35.75
N LEU A 260 -11.80 -33.31 -36.25
CA LEU A 260 -10.40 -33.42 -36.65
C LEU A 260 -10.25 -32.87 -38.08
N ASN A 261 -9.51 -31.77 -38.25
CA ASN A 261 -9.33 -31.10 -39.53
C ASN A 261 -8.11 -31.60 -40.30
N SER A 262 -7.01 -31.90 -39.61
CA SER A 262 -5.78 -32.44 -40.19
C SER A 262 -4.98 -33.20 -39.15
N ALA A 263 -4.27 -34.25 -39.56
CA ALA A 263 -3.29 -34.99 -38.75
C ALA A 263 -2.51 -35.96 -39.65
N ILE A 264 -1.17 -35.94 -39.56
CA ILE A 264 -0.28 -36.85 -40.30
C ILE A 264 0.48 -37.71 -39.29
N LEU A 265 0.41 -39.04 -39.46
CA LEU A 265 1.04 -40.02 -38.60
C LEU A 265 2.20 -40.72 -39.30
N ASP A 266 3.36 -40.72 -38.64
CA ASP A 266 4.52 -41.54 -38.98
C ASP A 266 4.79 -42.51 -37.82
N THR A 267 5.14 -43.77 -38.10
CA THR A 267 5.42 -44.76 -37.05
C THR A 267 6.60 -45.65 -37.41
N GLU A 268 7.43 -45.95 -36.42
CA GLU A 268 8.47 -46.98 -36.47
C GLU A 268 8.27 -47.89 -35.25
N LEU A 269 7.46 -48.92 -35.38
CA LEU A 269 7.04 -49.78 -34.27
C LEU A 269 7.57 -51.19 -34.42
N ARG A 270 7.98 -51.79 -33.31
CA ARG A 270 8.34 -53.22 -33.22
C ARG A 270 7.41 -53.90 -32.25
N VAL A 271 6.69 -54.90 -32.74
CA VAL A 271 5.81 -55.77 -31.95
C VAL A 271 6.49 -57.11 -31.78
N VAL A 272 6.64 -57.59 -30.54
CA VAL A 272 7.21 -58.89 -30.22
C VAL A 272 6.18 -59.72 -29.47
N PHE A 273 5.83 -60.86 -30.04
CA PHE A 273 4.98 -61.88 -29.45
C PHE A 273 5.83 -63.09 -29.05
N LYS A 274 5.63 -63.59 -27.83
CA LYS A 274 6.26 -64.84 -27.35
C LYS A 274 5.29 -65.64 -26.50
N GLU A 275 5.36 -66.95 -26.61
CA GLU A 275 4.76 -67.91 -25.68
C GLU A 275 5.82 -68.26 -24.63
N LEU A 276 5.58 -67.86 -23.38
CA LEU A 276 6.53 -68.03 -22.27
C LEU A 276 6.40 -69.41 -21.60
N SER A 277 5.18 -69.97 -21.59
CA SER A 277 4.83 -71.33 -21.15
C SER A 277 3.43 -71.67 -21.68
N ASP A 278 2.95 -72.91 -21.49
CA ASP A 278 1.61 -73.34 -21.95
C ASP A 278 0.53 -72.32 -21.54
N GLN A 279 -0.13 -71.73 -22.54
CA GLN A 279 -1.16 -70.68 -22.43
C GLN A 279 -0.74 -69.33 -21.78
N VAL A 280 0.56 -69.07 -21.61
CA VAL A 280 1.08 -67.78 -21.11
C VAL A 280 1.78 -67.04 -22.23
N PHE A 281 1.15 -65.96 -22.70
CA PHE A 281 1.64 -65.15 -23.80
C PHE A 281 2.22 -63.83 -23.30
N SER A 282 3.20 -63.28 -24.02
CA SER A 282 3.66 -61.90 -23.91
C SER A 282 3.52 -61.19 -25.24
N LEU A 283 2.95 -59.99 -25.22
CA LEU A 283 2.86 -59.12 -26.39
C LEU A 283 3.43 -57.76 -26.00
N THR A 284 4.66 -57.50 -26.45
CA THR A 284 5.38 -56.26 -26.14
C THR A 284 5.52 -55.39 -27.38
N LEU A 285 5.31 -54.08 -27.22
CA LEU A 285 5.43 -53.06 -28.25
C LEU A 285 6.50 -52.03 -27.85
N ASP A 286 7.44 -51.73 -28.73
CA ASP A 286 8.45 -50.67 -28.58
C ASP A 286 8.64 -49.89 -29.89
N GLY A 287 9.28 -48.72 -29.84
CA GLY A 287 9.52 -47.87 -31.03
C GLY A 287 9.05 -46.44 -30.87
N ALA A 288 8.76 -45.75 -31.98
CA ALA A 288 8.37 -44.35 -31.99
C ALA A 288 7.12 -44.09 -32.86
N ALA A 289 6.35 -43.09 -32.46
CA ALA A 289 5.26 -42.53 -33.25
C ALA A 289 5.36 -41.01 -33.29
N HIS A 290 5.14 -40.44 -34.47
CA HIS A 290 5.20 -39.00 -34.72
C HIS A 290 3.86 -38.55 -35.30
N LEU A 291 3.23 -37.56 -34.67
CA LEU A 291 1.95 -37.02 -35.11
C LEU A 291 2.11 -35.52 -35.38
N SER A 292 1.99 -35.13 -36.64
CA SER A 292 2.28 -33.76 -37.10
C SER A 292 1.07 -33.05 -37.71
N GLY A 293 1.07 -31.72 -37.65
CA GLY A 293 0.05 -30.87 -38.25
C GLY A 293 -1.37 -31.10 -37.71
N VAL A 294 -1.50 -31.41 -36.42
CA VAL A 294 -2.81 -31.69 -35.83
C VAL A 294 -3.59 -30.39 -35.65
N ALA A 295 -4.83 -30.37 -36.13
CA ALA A 295 -5.78 -29.29 -35.90
C ALA A 295 -7.15 -29.88 -35.55
N VAL A 296 -7.66 -29.51 -34.38
CA VAL A 296 -8.97 -29.91 -33.86
C VAL A 296 -9.78 -28.66 -33.56
N ASN A 297 -10.96 -28.61 -34.18
CA ASN A 297 -11.93 -27.55 -33.94
C ASN A 297 -13.11 -28.08 -33.13
N GLU A 298 -13.74 -27.21 -32.37
CA GLU A 298 -15.09 -27.44 -31.89
C GLU A 298 -16.05 -27.53 -33.08
N ARG A 299 -17.16 -28.27 -32.92
CA ARG A 299 -18.15 -28.43 -34.00
C ARG A 299 -18.79 -27.12 -34.49
N ASN A 300 -18.74 -26.07 -33.69
CA ASN A 300 -19.16 -24.71 -34.06
C ASN A 300 -18.12 -23.95 -34.92
N GLY A 301 -17.00 -24.60 -35.29
CA GLY A 301 -15.92 -24.03 -36.11
C GLY A 301 -14.84 -23.27 -35.33
N GLN A 302 -14.94 -23.16 -34.00
CA GLN A 302 -13.92 -22.49 -33.18
C GLN A 302 -12.69 -23.39 -33.00
N PRO A 303 -11.46 -22.85 -33.14
CA PRO A 303 -10.24 -23.60 -32.83
C PRO A 303 -10.19 -24.03 -31.36
N LEU A 304 -9.95 -25.32 -31.11
CA LEU A 304 -9.82 -25.87 -29.76
C LEU A 304 -8.36 -26.18 -29.41
N LEU A 305 -7.71 -26.96 -30.28
CA LEU A 305 -6.41 -27.57 -30.01
C LEU A 305 -5.68 -27.83 -31.31
N ALA A 306 -4.43 -27.41 -31.40
CA ALA A 306 -3.55 -27.74 -32.51
C ALA A 306 -2.12 -27.97 -32.00
N TRP A 307 -1.30 -28.68 -32.77
CA TRP A 307 0.14 -28.73 -32.54
C TRP A 307 0.90 -29.00 -33.85
N LYS A 308 2.18 -28.59 -33.89
CA LYS A 308 3.03 -28.82 -35.06
C LYS A 308 3.53 -30.25 -35.10
N ARG A 309 4.00 -30.77 -33.96
CA ARG A 309 4.59 -32.11 -33.86
C ARG A 309 4.44 -32.67 -32.45
N LEU A 310 4.04 -33.93 -32.35
CA LEU A 310 4.04 -34.74 -31.14
C LEU A 310 4.87 -35.99 -31.39
N ASP A 311 5.98 -36.14 -30.67
CA ASP A 311 6.86 -37.30 -30.70
C ASP A 311 6.60 -38.16 -29.46
N VAL A 312 6.30 -39.44 -29.64
CA VAL A 312 6.13 -40.42 -28.57
C VAL A 312 7.11 -41.56 -28.77
N GLU A 313 8.09 -41.67 -27.88
CA GLU A 313 9.07 -42.76 -27.86
C GLU A 313 8.66 -43.78 -26.78
N LEU A 314 8.31 -44.99 -27.19
CA LEU A 314 7.94 -46.10 -26.33
C LEU A 314 9.20 -46.88 -25.93
N GLU A 315 9.38 -47.09 -24.62
CA GLU A 315 10.45 -47.96 -24.12
C GLU A 315 10.01 -49.43 -24.18
N SER A 316 8.83 -49.73 -23.60
CA SER A 316 8.18 -51.03 -23.72
C SER A 316 6.72 -50.95 -23.25
N VAL A 317 5.78 -51.47 -24.02
CA VAL A 317 4.37 -51.60 -23.63
C VAL A 317 3.97 -53.08 -23.67
N ASP A 318 3.70 -53.68 -22.51
CA ASP A 318 3.17 -55.05 -22.39
C ASP A 318 1.64 -54.98 -22.40
N LEU A 319 1.04 -55.35 -23.54
CA LEU A 319 -0.40 -55.23 -23.79
C LEU A 319 -1.23 -56.25 -22.98
N PHE A 320 -0.62 -57.36 -22.55
CA PHE A 320 -1.31 -58.35 -21.71
C PHE A 320 -1.22 -58.02 -20.22
N LYS A 321 -0.08 -57.49 -19.76
CA LYS A 321 0.07 -57.04 -18.37
C LYS A 321 -0.43 -55.63 -18.11
N LEU A 322 -0.91 -54.92 -19.15
CA LEU A 322 -1.34 -53.52 -19.09
C LEU A 322 -0.27 -52.61 -18.47
N LYS A 323 0.99 -52.83 -18.85
CA LYS A 323 2.14 -52.07 -18.35
C LYS A 323 2.78 -51.26 -19.46
N ALA A 324 2.77 -49.93 -19.35
CA ALA A 324 3.29 -49.02 -20.37
C ALA A 324 4.47 -48.19 -19.85
N ALA A 325 5.66 -48.41 -20.38
CA ALA A 325 6.82 -47.55 -20.16
C ALA A 325 7.07 -46.68 -21.40
N VAL A 326 6.89 -45.38 -21.25
CA VAL A 326 7.14 -44.37 -22.29
C VAL A 326 8.47 -43.69 -21.97
N ARG A 327 9.42 -43.75 -22.90
CA ARG A 327 10.74 -43.13 -22.72
C ARG A 327 10.64 -41.61 -22.73
N ARG A 328 9.94 -41.06 -23.72
CA ARG A 328 9.86 -39.61 -23.95
C ARG A 328 8.57 -39.23 -24.67
N VAL A 329 8.01 -38.10 -24.28
CA VAL A 329 6.92 -37.41 -24.99
C VAL A 329 7.36 -35.98 -25.26
N ALA A 330 7.50 -35.59 -26.53
CA ALA A 330 7.85 -34.22 -26.91
C ALA A 330 6.73 -33.59 -27.75
N LEU A 331 6.23 -32.43 -27.32
CA LEU A 331 5.16 -31.68 -27.96
C LEU A 331 5.68 -30.30 -28.39
N ASP A 332 5.71 -30.03 -29.69
CA ASP A 332 6.11 -28.75 -30.27
C ASP A 332 4.92 -27.99 -30.85
N GLY A 333 4.84 -26.70 -30.54
CA GLY A 333 3.93 -25.76 -31.17
C GLY A 333 2.46 -25.96 -30.78
N LEU A 334 2.18 -26.37 -29.54
CA LEU A 334 0.83 -26.46 -28.99
C LEU A 334 0.10 -25.11 -29.13
N ASP A 335 -1.09 -25.05 -29.74
CA ASP A 335 -2.01 -23.90 -29.74
C ASP A 335 -3.34 -24.34 -29.10
N LEU A 336 -3.69 -23.75 -27.96
CA LEU A 336 -4.86 -24.12 -27.16
C LEU A 336 -5.83 -22.93 -27.04
N GLY A 337 -7.09 -23.14 -27.43
CA GLY A 337 -8.18 -22.17 -27.33
C GLY A 337 -9.03 -22.37 -26.07
N LEU A 338 -8.81 -21.53 -25.05
CA LEU A 338 -9.56 -21.56 -23.80
C LEU A 338 -10.54 -20.39 -23.70
N ARG A 339 -11.83 -20.69 -23.51
CA ARG A 339 -12.88 -19.66 -23.45
C ARG A 339 -13.90 -19.90 -22.35
N VAL A 340 -14.24 -18.85 -21.61
CA VAL A 340 -15.34 -18.80 -20.66
C VAL A 340 -16.37 -17.79 -21.17
N ASN A 341 -17.60 -18.23 -21.38
CA ASN A 341 -18.66 -17.36 -21.89
C ASN A 341 -19.30 -16.49 -20.77
N ARG A 342 -20.19 -15.55 -21.15
CA ARG A 342 -20.94 -14.70 -20.19
C ARG A 342 -21.80 -15.47 -19.18
N GLN A 343 -22.15 -16.72 -19.47
CA GLN A 343 -22.93 -17.58 -18.58
C GLN A 343 -22.03 -18.35 -17.61
N GLY A 344 -20.70 -18.17 -17.70
CA GLY A 344 -19.70 -18.85 -16.91
C GLY A 344 -19.35 -20.26 -17.40
N GLU A 345 -19.71 -20.63 -18.62
CA GLU A 345 -19.45 -21.97 -19.13
C GLU A 345 -18.06 -22.02 -19.76
N PHE A 346 -17.25 -22.99 -19.32
CA PHE A 346 -15.89 -23.22 -19.82
C PHE A 346 -15.93 -24.24 -20.96
N ASN A 347 -15.44 -23.88 -22.15
CA ASN A 347 -15.57 -24.72 -23.35
C ASN A 347 -15.02 -26.13 -23.19
N VAL A 348 -13.87 -26.30 -22.53
CA VAL A 348 -13.27 -27.62 -22.31
C VAL A 348 -14.16 -28.51 -21.43
N MET A 349 -14.84 -27.93 -20.43
CA MET A 349 -15.77 -28.67 -19.58
C MET A 349 -17.05 -29.03 -20.34
N GLN A 350 -17.57 -28.15 -21.21
CA GLN A 350 -18.70 -28.48 -22.08
C GLN A 350 -18.40 -29.67 -23.00
N ILE A 351 -17.17 -29.72 -23.53
CA ILE A 351 -16.70 -30.83 -24.36
C ILE A 351 -16.61 -32.11 -23.53
N ALA A 352 -16.02 -32.04 -22.33
CA ALA A 352 -15.92 -33.18 -21.42
C ALA A 352 -17.31 -33.73 -21.02
N ASP A 353 -18.26 -32.85 -20.67
CA ASP A 353 -19.63 -33.21 -20.34
C ASP A 353 -20.36 -33.84 -21.53
N ALA A 354 -20.16 -33.30 -22.75
CA ALA A 354 -20.73 -33.86 -23.97
C ALA A 354 -20.15 -35.25 -24.32
N LEU A 355 -18.87 -35.49 -24.02
CA LEU A 355 -18.22 -36.79 -24.19
C LEU A 355 -18.66 -37.81 -23.13
N ALA A 356 -18.92 -37.38 -21.89
CA ALA A 356 -19.34 -38.26 -20.79
C ALA A 356 -20.79 -38.78 -20.94
N GLY A 357 -21.63 -38.08 -21.71
CA GLY A 357 -23.05 -38.41 -21.89
C GLY A 357 -23.90 -38.15 -20.63
N PRO A 358 -25.24 -38.26 -20.70
CA PRO A 358 -26.08 -38.11 -19.52
C PRO A 358 -25.76 -39.22 -18.51
N PRO A 359 -25.69 -38.89 -17.19
CA PRO A 359 -25.44 -39.90 -16.18
C PRO A 359 -26.50 -41.00 -16.30
N ALA A 360 -26.05 -42.24 -16.50
CA ALA A 360 -26.94 -43.39 -16.54
C ALA A 360 -27.79 -43.38 -15.27
N LYS A 361 -29.12 -43.29 -15.41
CA LYS A 361 -30.04 -43.49 -14.29
C LYS A 361 -29.69 -44.84 -13.67
N ALA A 362 -29.15 -44.81 -12.46
CA ALA A 362 -28.79 -45.99 -11.70
C ALA A 362 -30.02 -46.90 -11.60
N THR A 363 -30.07 -47.91 -12.46
CA THR A 363 -31.06 -48.98 -12.37
C THR A 363 -30.52 -49.92 -11.30
N ALA A 364 -31.20 -49.92 -10.16
CA ALA A 364 -30.86 -50.75 -9.01
C ALA A 364 -31.07 -52.22 -9.35
N ALA A 365 -30.00 -52.90 -9.74
CA ALA A 365 -29.79 -54.33 -9.58
C ALA A 365 -28.31 -54.64 -9.85
N ALA A 366 -27.45 -54.33 -8.88
CA ALA A 366 -26.04 -54.71 -8.93
C ALA A 366 -25.92 -56.24 -8.80
N LYS A 367 -25.55 -56.92 -9.89
CA LYS A 367 -24.99 -58.28 -9.85
C LYS A 367 -23.71 -58.27 -8.99
N PRO A 368 -23.33 -59.41 -8.37
CA PRO A 368 -22.09 -59.51 -7.59
C PRO A 368 -20.91 -59.11 -8.49
N ALA A 369 -20.13 -58.12 -8.04
CA ALA A 369 -18.97 -57.63 -8.76
C ALA A 369 -17.92 -58.74 -8.88
N THR A 370 -17.64 -59.15 -10.12
CA THR A 370 -16.42 -59.87 -10.47
C THR A 370 -15.22 -59.09 -9.92
N PRO A 371 -14.17 -59.73 -9.37
CA PRO A 371 -12.98 -59.03 -8.89
C PRO A 371 -12.44 -58.11 -9.99
N ALA A 372 -12.29 -56.82 -9.65
CA ALA A 372 -11.83 -55.80 -10.59
C ALA A 372 -10.43 -56.18 -11.09
N ALA A 373 -10.24 -56.13 -12.41
CA ALA A 373 -8.92 -56.28 -13.02
C ALA A 373 -7.95 -55.24 -12.42
N PRO A 374 -6.67 -55.60 -12.20
CA PRO A 374 -5.69 -54.64 -11.69
C PRO A 374 -5.58 -53.42 -12.63
N PRO A 375 -5.37 -52.22 -12.07
CA PRO A 375 -5.28 -51.00 -12.88
C PRO A 375 -4.02 -51.02 -13.76
N PRO A 376 -4.05 -50.37 -14.94
CA PRO A 376 -2.88 -50.28 -15.81
C PRO A 376 -1.73 -49.55 -15.10
N GLU A 377 -0.52 -50.12 -15.16
CA GLU A 377 0.70 -49.50 -14.65
C GLU A 377 1.37 -48.69 -15.77
N TRP A 378 1.82 -47.46 -15.47
CA TRP A 378 2.51 -46.64 -16.45
C TRP A 378 3.66 -45.83 -15.85
N SER A 379 4.66 -45.55 -16.68
CA SER A 379 5.77 -44.63 -16.39
C SER A 379 6.14 -43.81 -17.63
N LEU A 380 6.56 -42.58 -17.39
CA LEU A 380 7.05 -41.62 -18.38
C LEU A 380 8.45 -41.16 -17.99
N GLY A 381 9.45 -41.33 -18.86
CA GLY A 381 10.83 -40.93 -18.58
C GLY A 381 11.07 -39.42 -18.67
N GLU A 382 10.55 -38.77 -19.72
CA GLU A 382 10.65 -37.32 -19.93
C GLU A 382 9.43 -36.78 -20.69
N PHE A 383 8.92 -35.62 -20.28
CA PHE A 383 7.97 -34.81 -21.04
C PHE A 383 8.60 -33.47 -21.42
N VAL A 384 8.54 -33.11 -22.71
CA VAL A 384 9.03 -31.83 -23.23
C VAL A 384 7.90 -31.10 -23.94
N LEU A 385 7.60 -29.88 -23.54
CA LEU A 385 6.75 -28.94 -24.26
C LEU A 385 7.62 -27.79 -24.79
N SER A 386 7.52 -27.51 -26.09
CA SER A 386 8.22 -26.40 -26.75
C SER A 386 7.24 -25.53 -27.53
N ASN A 387 7.51 -24.22 -27.56
CA ASN A 387 6.79 -23.25 -28.39
C ASN A 387 5.26 -23.23 -28.21
N GLY A 388 4.76 -23.47 -26.99
CA GLY A 388 3.32 -23.48 -26.70
C GLY A 388 2.68 -22.08 -26.69
N LEU A 389 1.43 -22.02 -27.13
CA LEU A 389 0.54 -20.88 -27.18
C LEU A 389 -0.79 -21.26 -26.53
N VAL A 390 -1.24 -20.47 -25.55
CA VAL A 390 -2.58 -20.58 -24.98
C VAL A 390 -3.30 -19.27 -25.23
N ARG A 391 -4.42 -19.33 -25.96
CA ARG A 391 -5.30 -18.19 -26.19
C ARG A 391 -6.39 -18.21 -25.15
N TRP A 392 -6.49 -17.15 -24.36
CA TRP A 392 -7.43 -17.01 -23.28
C TRP A 392 -8.48 -15.95 -23.60
N ARG A 393 -9.77 -16.31 -23.43
CA ARG A 393 -10.90 -15.38 -23.52
C ARG A 393 -11.89 -15.64 -22.40
N ASP A 394 -11.97 -14.73 -21.44
CA ASP A 394 -12.97 -14.75 -20.38
C ASP A 394 -13.98 -13.60 -20.55
N GLU A 395 -15.25 -13.94 -20.77
CA GLU A 395 -16.39 -13.01 -20.85
C GLU A 395 -17.33 -13.12 -19.64
N SER A 396 -16.99 -13.91 -18.62
CA SER A 396 -17.83 -14.13 -17.44
C SER A 396 -17.90 -12.92 -16.49
N ASN A 397 -16.92 -12.01 -16.60
CA ASN A 397 -16.82 -10.78 -15.83
C ASN A 397 -17.32 -9.56 -16.62
N LEU A 398 -17.63 -8.46 -15.92
CA LEU A 398 -18.06 -7.19 -16.55
C LEU A 398 -17.06 -6.65 -17.58
N VAL A 399 -15.76 -6.82 -17.31
CA VAL A 399 -14.69 -6.49 -18.25
C VAL A 399 -14.11 -7.79 -18.79
N PRO A 400 -14.29 -8.08 -20.10
CA PRO A 400 -13.71 -9.26 -20.71
C PRO A 400 -12.19 -9.25 -20.59
N THR A 401 -11.61 -10.40 -20.22
CA THR A 401 -10.16 -10.59 -20.16
C THR A 401 -9.74 -11.43 -21.35
N ILE A 402 -9.09 -10.79 -22.32
CA ILE A 402 -8.56 -11.44 -23.52
C ILE A 402 -7.05 -11.31 -23.52
N GLY A 403 -6.37 -12.42 -23.78
CA GLY A 403 -4.92 -12.41 -23.84
C GLY A 403 -4.34 -13.76 -24.26
N GLU A 404 -3.02 -13.85 -24.20
CA GLU A 404 -2.28 -15.01 -24.66
C GLU A 404 -1.13 -15.34 -23.71
N VAL A 405 -0.88 -16.62 -23.51
CA VAL A 405 0.36 -17.17 -22.96
C VAL A 405 1.19 -17.66 -24.13
N ARG A 406 2.39 -17.14 -24.34
CA ARG A 406 3.28 -17.53 -25.44
C ARG A 406 4.57 -18.13 -24.89
N ASP A 407 5.37 -18.71 -25.78
CA ASP A 407 6.67 -19.32 -25.46
C ASP A 407 6.57 -20.31 -24.30
N LEU A 408 5.40 -20.94 -24.15
CA LEU A 408 5.13 -21.90 -23.08
C LEU A 408 6.00 -23.13 -23.34
N ARG A 409 6.91 -23.38 -22.41
CA ARG A 409 7.82 -24.52 -22.45
C ARG A 409 7.93 -25.16 -21.08
N ALA A 410 8.09 -26.47 -21.07
CA ALA A 410 8.27 -27.24 -19.86
C ALA A 410 9.12 -28.48 -20.15
N THR A 411 10.03 -28.82 -19.25
CA THR A 411 10.78 -30.08 -19.28
C THR A 411 10.58 -30.78 -17.95
N VAL A 412 9.78 -31.83 -17.97
CA VAL A 412 9.45 -32.64 -16.80
C VAL A 412 10.18 -33.97 -16.91
N GLY A 413 10.89 -34.37 -15.85
CA GLY A 413 11.59 -35.64 -15.77
C GLY A 413 10.65 -36.81 -15.50
N ALA A 414 11.19 -37.88 -14.93
CA ALA A 414 10.47 -39.14 -14.77
C ALA A 414 9.23 -38.99 -13.87
N ILE A 415 8.10 -39.54 -14.33
CA ILE A 415 6.82 -39.61 -13.61
C ILE A 415 6.31 -41.05 -13.72
N ASP A 416 5.79 -41.60 -12.62
CA ASP A 416 5.08 -42.88 -12.62
C ASP A 416 3.64 -42.74 -12.12
N GLY A 417 2.81 -43.73 -12.40
CA GLY A 417 1.41 -43.75 -11.95
C GLY A 417 1.21 -43.84 -10.43
N LYS A 418 2.25 -44.07 -9.63
CA LYS A 418 2.19 -44.13 -8.16
C LYS A 418 2.53 -42.78 -7.52
N LEU A 419 3.24 -41.91 -8.23
CA LEU A 419 3.69 -40.58 -7.80
C LEU A 419 4.42 -40.57 -6.44
N GLN A 420 5.16 -41.65 -6.16
CA GLN A 420 5.92 -41.80 -4.91
C GLN A 420 7.28 -41.10 -4.97
N ALA A 421 7.91 -41.08 -6.13
CA ALA A 421 9.16 -40.36 -6.35
C ALA A 421 8.89 -38.86 -6.57
N PRO A 422 9.80 -37.96 -6.14
CA PRO A 422 9.67 -36.54 -6.42
C PRO A 422 9.68 -36.24 -7.92
N ILE A 423 8.72 -35.46 -8.38
CA ILE A 423 8.63 -34.98 -9.76
C ILE A 423 9.65 -33.86 -9.93
N VAL A 424 10.57 -34.01 -10.88
CA VAL A 424 11.58 -32.99 -11.21
C VAL A 424 11.17 -32.27 -12.48
N ILE A 425 11.06 -30.94 -12.44
CA ILE A 425 10.83 -30.10 -13.62
C ILE A 425 12.08 -29.25 -13.80
N ALA A 426 12.86 -29.55 -14.83
CA ALA A 426 14.13 -28.88 -15.11
C ALA A 426 13.92 -27.41 -15.46
N GLU A 427 12.90 -27.12 -16.27
CA GLU A 427 12.51 -25.76 -16.65
C GLU A 427 11.00 -25.68 -16.87
N ALA A 428 10.39 -24.58 -16.46
CA ALA A 428 9.07 -24.13 -16.90
C ALA A 428 9.16 -22.63 -17.21
N ALA A 429 8.81 -22.22 -18.43
CA ALA A 429 8.86 -20.81 -18.81
C ALA A 429 7.71 -20.42 -19.73
N TYR A 430 7.31 -19.15 -19.65
CA TYR A 430 6.26 -18.57 -20.48
C TYR A 430 6.39 -17.04 -20.54
N SER A 431 5.77 -16.45 -21.56
CA SER A 431 5.45 -15.02 -21.62
C SER A 431 3.92 -14.86 -21.56
N LEU A 432 3.43 -13.78 -20.98
CA LEU A 432 2.00 -13.55 -20.76
C LEU A 432 1.63 -12.13 -21.18
N ASN A 433 0.56 -11.99 -21.96
CA ASN A 433 0.03 -10.71 -22.38
C ASN A 433 -1.49 -10.69 -22.24
N LEU A 434 -1.99 -10.06 -21.17
CA LEU A 434 -3.41 -9.86 -20.88
C LEU A 434 -3.83 -8.40 -21.17
N GLY A 435 -3.33 -7.83 -22.27
CA GLY A 435 -3.60 -6.43 -22.64
C GLY A 435 -2.85 -5.44 -21.74
N GLU A 436 -3.41 -4.25 -21.52
CA GLU A 436 -2.73 -3.17 -20.78
C GLU A 436 -2.65 -3.39 -19.25
N ARG A 437 -3.42 -4.35 -18.71
CA ARG A 437 -3.52 -4.57 -17.26
C ARG A 437 -2.38 -5.40 -16.70
N PHE A 438 -1.96 -6.43 -17.43
CA PHE A 438 -0.93 -7.34 -16.96
C PHE A 438 -0.14 -7.93 -18.14
N LYS A 439 1.16 -7.67 -18.15
CA LYS A 439 2.10 -8.25 -19.11
C LYS A 439 3.32 -8.76 -18.38
N VAL A 440 3.83 -9.91 -18.80
CA VAL A 440 5.07 -10.51 -18.33
C VAL A 440 5.85 -10.94 -19.57
N ALA A 441 6.98 -10.29 -19.86
CA ALA A 441 7.75 -10.65 -21.05
C ALA A 441 8.42 -12.02 -20.89
N ARG A 442 8.86 -12.35 -19.67
CA ARG A 442 9.44 -13.65 -19.37
C ARG A 442 9.26 -14.01 -17.90
N MET A 443 8.58 -15.12 -17.67
CA MET A 443 8.56 -15.88 -16.42
C MET A 443 9.29 -17.20 -16.65
N GLN A 444 10.18 -17.58 -15.75
CA GLN A 444 10.94 -18.82 -15.82
C GLN A 444 11.16 -19.38 -14.43
N ALA A 445 10.99 -20.68 -14.26
CA ALA A 445 11.35 -21.41 -13.06
C ALA A 445 12.23 -22.61 -13.47
N ARG A 446 13.28 -22.89 -12.70
CA ARG A 446 14.25 -23.96 -12.94
C ARG A 446 14.44 -24.80 -11.70
N ASP A 447 14.81 -26.06 -11.92
CA ASP A 447 15.08 -27.04 -10.86
C ASP A 447 13.93 -27.14 -9.85
N ILE A 448 12.69 -27.25 -10.33
CA ILE A 448 11.51 -27.46 -9.48
C ILE A 448 11.48 -28.94 -9.08
N ARG A 449 11.32 -29.21 -7.79
CA ARG A 449 11.13 -30.55 -7.23
C ARG A 449 9.86 -30.59 -6.42
N VAL A 450 8.90 -31.40 -6.85
CA VAL A 450 7.60 -31.59 -6.19
C VAL A 450 7.56 -32.99 -5.58
N ASP A 451 7.52 -33.07 -4.25
CA ASP A 451 7.35 -34.30 -3.49
C ASP A 451 5.93 -34.35 -2.93
N LEU A 452 5.06 -35.11 -3.60
CA LEU A 452 3.65 -35.22 -3.23
C LEU A 452 3.46 -35.90 -1.86
N PRO A 453 4.09 -37.05 -1.55
CA PRO A 453 3.96 -37.67 -0.23
C PRO A 453 4.45 -36.80 0.94
N ALA A 454 5.51 -36.03 0.72
CA ALA A 454 6.10 -35.15 1.74
C ALA A 454 5.43 -33.77 1.85
N HIS A 455 4.46 -33.43 0.99
CA HIS A 455 3.87 -32.10 0.89
C HIS A 455 4.95 -31.02 0.72
N ARG A 456 5.92 -31.26 -0.17
CA ARG A 456 7.06 -30.37 -0.35
C ARG A 456 7.27 -29.91 -1.79
N VAL A 457 7.54 -28.62 -1.98
CA VAL A 457 7.93 -28.03 -3.27
C VAL A 457 9.17 -27.16 -3.10
N ASP A 458 10.28 -27.56 -3.72
CA ASP A 458 11.50 -26.76 -3.77
C ASP A 458 11.73 -26.24 -5.20
N ILE A 459 12.19 -25.01 -5.36
CA ILE A 459 12.50 -24.38 -6.65
C ILE A 459 13.92 -23.82 -6.60
N GLY A 460 14.79 -24.17 -7.55
CA GLY A 460 16.16 -23.67 -7.60
C GLY A 460 16.24 -22.18 -7.98
N GLU A 461 15.61 -21.79 -9.10
CA GLU A 461 15.62 -20.42 -9.58
C GLU A 461 14.25 -20.00 -10.12
N VAL A 462 13.82 -18.79 -9.79
CA VAL A 462 12.66 -18.12 -10.39
C VAL A 462 13.12 -16.78 -10.95
N LEU A 463 12.89 -16.56 -12.24
CA LEU A 463 13.16 -15.32 -12.95
C LEU A 463 11.86 -14.73 -13.48
N ASN A 464 11.60 -13.47 -13.13
CA ASN A 464 10.53 -12.66 -13.69
C ASN A 464 11.15 -11.40 -14.28
N SER A 465 10.92 -11.09 -15.56
CA SER A 465 11.51 -9.91 -16.19
C SER A 465 10.50 -9.14 -17.03
N GLN A 466 10.64 -7.81 -17.00
CA GLN A 466 9.83 -6.84 -17.74
C GLN A 466 8.32 -7.01 -17.47
N THR A 467 7.95 -7.16 -16.20
CA THR A 467 6.54 -7.23 -15.80
C THR A 467 5.93 -5.83 -15.78
N ARG A 468 4.72 -5.67 -16.31
CA ARG A 468 3.95 -4.43 -16.29
C ARG A 468 2.58 -4.70 -15.70
N ILE A 469 2.26 -3.99 -14.63
CA ILE A 469 1.02 -4.10 -13.88
C ILE A 469 0.32 -2.75 -13.89
N ARG A 470 -0.94 -2.71 -14.33
CA ARG A 470 -1.82 -1.55 -14.19
C ARG A 470 -3.04 -1.93 -13.38
N MET A 471 -3.21 -1.26 -12.23
CA MET A 471 -4.36 -1.40 -11.35
C MET A 471 -5.12 -0.08 -11.34
N VAL A 472 -6.44 -0.15 -11.49
CA VAL A 472 -7.31 1.04 -11.48
C VAL A 472 -8.30 0.90 -10.33
N ARG A 473 -8.44 1.92 -9.50
CA ARG A 473 -9.58 2.08 -8.59
C ARG A 473 -10.55 3.07 -9.24
N ASN A 474 -11.76 2.61 -9.55
CA ASN A 474 -12.73 3.40 -10.31
C ASN A 474 -13.41 4.48 -9.45
N LYS A 475 -14.31 5.26 -10.06
CA LYS A 475 -15.02 6.37 -9.40
C LYS A 475 -15.89 5.93 -8.21
N ASP A 476 -16.36 4.68 -8.21
CA ASP A 476 -17.14 4.07 -7.14
C ASP A 476 -16.26 3.45 -6.05
N ALA A 477 -14.95 3.75 -6.06
CA ALA A 477 -13.94 3.28 -5.14
C ALA A 477 -13.70 1.76 -5.17
N GLN A 478 -14.17 1.06 -6.21
CA GLN A 478 -13.94 -0.36 -6.45
C GLN A 478 -12.62 -0.57 -7.21
N ILE A 479 -11.91 -1.65 -6.88
CA ILE A 479 -10.68 -2.04 -7.58
C ILE A 479 -11.07 -2.79 -8.86
N GLU A 480 -10.75 -2.22 -10.01
CA GLU A 480 -10.78 -2.90 -11.30
C GLU A 480 -9.47 -3.64 -11.52
N TRP A 481 -9.49 -4.93 -11.20
CA TRP A 481 -8.38 -5.85 -11.38
C TRP A 481 -8.73 -6.96 -12.39
N LEU A 482 -7.77 -7.84 -12.69
CA LEU A 482 -8.03 -9.12 -13.34
C LEU A 482 -8.87 -9.98 -12.38
N SER A 483 -10.17 -10.03 -12.62
CA SER A 483 -11.08 -10.91 -11.89
C SER A 483 -10.84 -12.36 -12.30
N SER A 484 -10.97 -13.28 -11.35
CA SER A 484 -11.03 -14.71 -11.67
C SER A 484 -12.25 -14.99 -12.56
N PRO A 485 -12.16 -15.93 -13.51
CA PRO A 485 -13.31 -16.38 -14.28
C PRO A 485 -14.41 -16.92 -13.36
N VAL A 486 -15.66 -16.52 -13.62
CA VAL A 486 -16.85 -17.01 -12.93
C VAL A 486 -17.34 -18.24 -13.68
N PHE A 487 -17.17 -19.42 -13.09
CA PHE A 487 -17.63 -20.67 -13.70
C PHE A 487 -19.06 -21.05 -13.25
N LYS A 488 -19.93 -21.43 -14.18
CA LYS A 488 -21.33 -21.88 -13.94
C LYS A 488 -21.38 -23.19 -13.15
N THR A 489 -20.33 -24.00 -13.25
CA THR A 489 -20.33 -25.40 -12.83
C THR A 489 -19.06 -25.77 -12.09
N ILE A 490 -18.86 -25.26 -10.87
CA ILE A 490 -18.06 -26.00 -9.86
C ILE A 490 -18.68 -25.78 -8.47
N ARG A 491 -19.79 -26.49 -8.20
CA ARG A 491 -20.23 -26.82 -6.83
C ARG A 491 -20.70 -28.28 -6.79
N ALA A 492 -19.77 -29.19 -7.01
CA ALA A 492 -19.92 -30.62 -6.66
C ALA A 492 -18.56 -31.32 -6.67
N ALA A 493 -17.57 -30.78 -5.94
CA ALA A 493 -16.32 -31.50 -5.66
C ALA A 493 -15.77 -31.08 -4.29
N ASP A 494 -16.61 -31.07 -3.27
CA ASP A 494 -16.18 -30.87 -1.88
C ASP A 494 -16.68 -32.03 -1.01
N ALA A 495 -16.16 -33.24 -1.26
CA ALA A 495 -16.16 -34.33 -0.27
C ALA A 495 -15.35 -35.52 -0.81
N LYS A 496 -14.01 -35.48 -0.70
CA LYS A 496 -13.08 -36.61 -0.42
C LYS A 496 -11.66 -36.25 -0.83
N ALA A 497 -10.99 -35.49 0.03
CA ALA A 497 -9.56 -35.53 0.34
C ALA A 497 -9.23 -34.24 1.11
N LYS A 498 -9.31 -34.29 2.44
CA LYS A 498 -8.69 -33.27 3.29
C LYS A 498 -7.45 -33.88 3.91
N ASP A 499 -6.35 -33.86 3.16
CA ASP A 499 -5.04 -33.91 3.81
C ASP A 499 -4.76 -32.49 4.32
N GLU A 500 -4.84 -32.30 5.64
CA GLU A 500 -4.72 -30.99 6.29
C GLU A 500 -3.25 -30.57 6.48
N ARG A 501 -2.27 -31.41 6.10
CA ARG A 501 -0.85 -31.07 6.23
C ARG A 501 -0.50 -29.89 5.30
N PRO A 502 0.10 -28.80 5.83
CA PRO A 502 0.47 -27.65 5.00
C PRO A 502 1.62 -28.01 4.05
N TRP A 503 1.58 -27.48 2.85
CA TRP A 503 2.71 -27.56 1.91
C TRP A 503 3.89 -26.73 2.41
N VAL A 504 5.07 -27.33 2.42
CA VAL A 504 6.33 -26.66 2.79
C VAL A 504 7.20 -26.53 1.54
N GLY A 505 7.98 -25.46 1.43
CA GLY A 505 8.78 -25.22 0.25
C GLY A 505 9.73 -24.04 0.36
N GLN A 506 10.68 -24.00 -0.55
CA GLN A 506 11.64 -22.92 -0.67
C GLN A 506 11.98 -22.60 -2.13
N VAL A 507 12.30 -21.34 -2.39
CA VAL A 507 12.89 -20.83 -3.63
C VAL A 507 14.32 -20.42 -3.31
N ALA A 508 15.30 -21.14 -3.87
CA ALA A 508 16.71 -20.89 -3.57
C ALA A 508 17.19 -19.54 -4.13
N LYS A 509 16.74 -19.16 -5.33
CA LYS A 509 16.99 -17.84 -5.93
C LYS A 509 15.74 -17.28 -6.62
N LEU A 510 15.32 -16.08 -6.25
CA LEU A 510 14.24 -15.32 -6.89
C LEU A 510 14.83 -14.02 -7.45
N THR A 511 14.65 -13.79 -8.74
CA THR A 511 15.06 -12.57 -9.44
C THR A 511 13.86 -11.96 -10.14
N VAL A 512 13.51 -10.73 -9.80
CA VAL A 512 12.54 -9.89 -10.51
C VAL A 512 13.32 -8.72 -11.10
N GLU A 513 13.24 -8.52 -12.40
CA GLU A 513 13.96 -7.46 -13.11
C GLU A 513 12.97 -6.56 -13.86
N ASP A 514 13.16 -5.24 -13.71
CA ASP A 514 12.37 -4.24 -14.42
C ASP A 514 10.85 -4.44 -14.27
N LEU A 515 10.36 -4.59 -13.03
CA LEU A 515 8.93 -4.58 -12.75
C LEU A 515 8.42 -3.14 -12.70
N GLY A 516 7.37 -2.86 -13.48
CA GLY A 516 6.64 -1.59 -13.48
C GLY A 516 5.24 -1.79 -12.90
N PHE A 517 4.88 -1.01 -11.90
CA PHE A 517 3.55 -1.02 -11.28
C PHE A 517 2.95 0.38 -11.33
N ARG A 518 1.75 0.49 -11.93
CA ARG A 518 0.98 1.73 -12.03
C ARG A 518 -0.35 1.55 -11.34
N PHE A 519 -0.60 2.37 -10.33
CA PHE A 519 -1.88 2.45 -9.62
C PHE A 519 -2.56 3.78 -9.94
N GLU A 520 -3.76 3.72 -10.47
CA GLU A 520 -4.56 4.89 -10.83
C GLU A 520 -5.85 4.90 -10.01
N ASP A 521 -6.03 5.92 -9.17
CA ASP A 521 -7.18 6.08 -8.30
C ASP A 521 -8.10 7.20 -8.79
N GLN A 522 -9.15 6.80 -9.49
CA GLN A 522 -10.19 7.66 -10.04
C GLN A 522 -11.31 7.98 -9.03
N SER A 523 -11.26 7.42 -7.81
CA SER A 523 -12.18 7.80 -6.73
C SER A 523 -11.83 9.17 -6.13
N THR A 524 -10.59 9.61 -6.34
CA THR A 524 -10.09 10.93 -5.92
C THR A 524 -10.27 12.00 -7.01
N ARG A 525 -10.33 13.28 -6.62
CA ARG A 525 -10.44 14.42 -7.55
C ARG A 525 -9.33 15.45 -7.28
N PRO A 526 -8.40 15.71 -8.24
CA PRO A 526 -8.20 14.99 -9.49
C PRO A 526 -7.79 13.53 -9.26
N ALA A 527 -7.92 12.69 -10.29
CA ALA A 527 -7.51 11.29 -10.21
C ALA A 527 -6.01 11.20 -9.87
N THR A 528 -5.68 10.31 -8.95
CA THR A 528 -4.32 10.14 -8.43
C THR A 528 -3.61 9.03 -9.18
N MET A 529 -2.31 9.20 -9.44
CA MET A 529 -1.48 8.17 -10.04
C MET A 529 -0.22 7.95 -9.21
N GLN A 530 0.03 6.69 -8.88
CA GLN A 530 1.26 6.24 -8.25
C GLN A 530 1.96 5.30 -9.22
N GLN A 531 3.26 5.48 -9.39
CA GLN A 531 4.05 4.68 -10.32
C GLN A 531 5.33 4.20 -9.63
N ILE A 532 5.58 2.91 -9.75
CA ILE A 532 6.83 2.26 -9.36
C ILE A 532 7.46 1.75 -10.65
N ASP A 533 8.68 2.20 -10.94
CA ASP A 533 9.42 1.86 -12.16
C ASP A 533 10.73 1.16 -11.82
N GLY A 534 11.15 0.26 -12.73
CA GLY A 534 12.43 -0.42 -12.65
C GLY A 534 12.62 -1.15 -11.33
N LEU A 535 11.56 -1.75 -10.77
CA LEU A 535 11.66 -2.53 -9.55
C LEU A 535 12.47 -3.78 -9.84
N SER A 536 13.61 -3.89 -9.14
CA SER A 536 14.48 -5.06 -9.15
C SER A 536 14.47 -5.71 -7.77
N LEU A 537 14.16 -7.00 -7.71
CA LEU A 537 14.12 -7.81 -6.50
C LEU A 537 15.07 -8.98 -6.66
N HIS A 538 16.03 -9.13 -5.74
CA HIS A 538 16.82 -10.34 -5.62
C HIS A 538 16.60 -10.92 -4.23
N ALA A 539 16.13 -12.17 -4.17
CA ALA A 539 15.91 -12.88 -2.93
C ALA A 539 16.54 -14.28 -3.00
N GLU A 540 17.05 -14.76 -1.87
CA GLU A 540 17.70 -16.07 -1.75
C GLU A 540 17.10 -16.84 -0.59
N ASN A 541 16.91 -18.15 -0.77
CA ASN A 541 16.38 -19.06 0.25
C ASN A 541 15.03 -18.62 0.84
N MET A 542 14.11 -18.13 0.00
CA MET A 542 12.79 -17.67 0.41
C MET A 542 11.81 -18.84 0.50
N GLY A 543 11.17 -19.05 1.65
CA GLY A 543 10.26 -20.18 1.81
C GLY A 543 9.50 -20.16 3.13
N ASN A 544 8.69 -21.19 3.35
CA ASN A 544 7.95 -21.41 4.60
C ASN A 544 8.51 -22.58 5.42
N VAL A 545 9.75 -23.00 5.14
CA VAL A 545 10.48 -23.97 5.95
C VAL A 545 10.76 -23.38 7.34
N PRO A 546 10.31 -24.03 8.44
CA PRO A 546 10.49 -23.50 9.79
C PRO A 546 11.95 -23.21 10.14
N GLY A 547 12.22 -22.02 10.70
CA GLY A 547 13.55 -21.61 11.16
C GLY A 547 14.57 -21.26 10.07
N LYS A 548 14.17 -21.25 8.78
CA LYS A 548 15.05 -20.86 7.67
C LYS A 548 14.90 -19.38 7.35
N LYS A 549 16.04 -18.66 7.37
CA LYS A 549 16.14 -17.25 6.97
C LYS A 549 16.56 -17.15 5.50
N GLY A 550 15.82 -16.37 4.73
CA GLY A 550 16.16 -15.93 3.38
C GLY A 550 16.71 -14.50 3.39
N ASN A 551 17.48 -14.16 2.37
CA ASN A 551 17.97 -12.80 2.13
C ASN A 551 17.11 -12.12 1.07
N LEU A 552 16.94 -10.81 1.18
CA LEU A 552 16.13 -10.00 0.27
C LEU A 552 16.87 -8.69 -0.02
N SER A 553 16.90 -8.28 -1.29
CA SER A 553 17.27 -6.94 -1.73
C SER A 553 16.28 -6.45 -2.78
N LEU A 554 15.81 -5.21 -2.64
CA LEU A 554 14.84 -4.57 -3.51
C LEU A 554 15.33 -3.15 -3.82
N GLN A 555 15.26 -2.76 -5.08
CA GLN A 555 15.50 -1.39 -5.54
C GLN A 555 14.39 -0.97 -6.47
N SER A 556 13.89 0.26 -6.36
CA SER A 556 12.90 0.80 -7.29
C SER A 556 12.91 2.32 -7.36
N LYS A 557 12.35 2.88 -8.44
CA LYS A 557 12.01 4.30 -8.54
C LYS A 557 10.53 4.51 -8.23
N VAL A 558 10.21 5.51 -7.44
CA VAL A 558 8.83 5.87 -7.05
C VAL A 558 8.51 7.25 -7.60
N ASN A 559 7.45 7.35 -8.40
CA ASN A 559 6.97 8.59 -9.00
C ASN A 559 8.09 9.38 -9.72
N ILE A 560 8.87 8.68 -10.55
CA ILE A 560 9.97 9.19 -11.41
C ILE A 560 11.24 9.64 -10.67
N ARG A 561 11.11 10.41 -9.57
CA ARG A 561 12.24 11.03 -8.87
C ARG A 561 12.66 10.35 -7.57
N GLY A 562 11.74 9.70 -6.87
CA GLY A 562 12.05 9.04 -5.60
C GLY A 562 12.76 7.71 -5.82
N SER A 563 13.61 7.30 -4.89
CA SER A 563 14.18 5.95 -4.86
C SER A 563 13.81 5.22 -3.57
N LEU A 564 13.66 3.91 -3.67
CA LEU A 564 13.44 2.99 -2.57
C LEU A 564 14.48 1.88 -2.66
N SER A 565 15.17 1.62 -1.55
CA SER A 565 16.08 0.49 -1.38
C SER A 565 15.70 -0.25 -0.10
N VAL A 566 15.52 -1.55 -0.19
CA VAL A 566 15.25 -2.42 0.96
C VAL A 566 16.21 -3.60 0.92
N ALA A 567 16.87 -3.91 2.03
CA ALA A 567 17.74 -5.09 2.11
C ALA A 567 17.71 -5.72 3.49
N GLY A 568 17.70 -7.04 3.59
CA GLY A 568 17.72 -7.71 4.88
C GLY A 568 17.34 -9.19 4.85
N THR A 569 16.94 -9.71 6.00
CA THR A 569 16.59 -11.13 6.17
C THR A 569 15.12 -11.31 6.48
N VAL A 570 14.53 -12.37 5.93
CA VAL A 570 13.12 -12.74 6.12
C VAL A 570 13.02 -14.22 6.43
N GLN A 571 12.26 -14.57 7.46
CA GLN A 571 11.83 -15.93 7.80
C GLN A 571 10.31 -15.91 7.91
N ALA A 572 9.63 -16.82 7.23
CA ALA A 572 8.17 -16.87 7.24
C ALA A 572 7.59 -17.60 8.46
N MET A 573 8.27 -18.65 8.96
CA MET A 573 7.75 -19.55 10.00
C MET A 573 8.74 -19.78 11.16
N PRO A 574 8.43 -19.29 12.39
CA PRO A 574 7.53 -18.16 12.65
C PRO A 574 8.05 -16.90 11.95
N LEU A 575 7.19 -15.91 11.75
CA LEU A 575 7.57 -14.63 11.13
C LEU A 575 8.73 -13.99 11.90
N ASP A 576 9.87 -13.78 11.25
CA ASP A 576 11.02 -13.01 11.76
C ASP A 576 11.66 -12.25 10.58
N VAL A 577 11.62 -10.92 10.65
CA VAL A 577 11.97 -10.01 9.57
C VAL A 577 12.90 -8.95 10.14
N ALA A 578 14.01 -8.68 9.45
CA ALA A 578 14.92 -7.58 9.74
C ALA A 578 15.35 -6.92 8.43
N LEU A 579 14.88 -5.71 8.17
CA LEU A 579 15.02 -4.99 6.90
C LEU A 579 15.65 -3.62 7.13
N LYS A 580 16.72 -3.31 6.40
CA LYS A 580 17.20 -1.95 6.17
C LYS A 580 16.34 -1.32 5.09
N VAL A 581 15.72 -0.20 5.38
CA VAL A 581 14.85 0.55 4.48
C VAL A 581 15.46 1.94 4.28
N GLU A 582 15.71 2.29 3.03
CA GLU A 582 16.18 3.61 2.63
C GLU A 582 15.26 4.17 1.55
N THR A 583 14.74 5.37 1.78
CA THR A 583 14.00 6.13 0.76
C THR A 583 14.66 7.47 0.56
N GLN A 584 14.75 7.92 -0.68
CA GLN A 584 15.33 9.21 -1.02
C GLN A 584 14.35 9.99 -1.89
N ALA A 585 14.04 11.22 -1.45
CA ALA A 585 13.28 12.20 -2.23
C ALA A 585 11.94 11.67 -2.81
N ILE A 586 11.19 10.84 -2.07
CA ILE A 586 9.85 10.38 -2.51
C ILE A 586 8.90 11.58 -2.50
N PRO A 587 8.33 11.98 -3.65
CA PRO A 587 7.43 13.13 -3.71
C PRO A 587 6.09 12.80 -3.03
N VAL A 588 5.63 13.67 -2.14
CA VAL A 588 4.34 13.52 -1.44
C VAL A 588 3.17 14.19 -2.16
N LEU A 589 3.45 15.05 -3.15
CA LEU A 589 2.43 15.75 -3.94
C LEU A 589 1.40 14.81 -4.58
N PRO A 590 1.77 13.65 -5.16
CA PRO A 590 0.79 12.70 -5.69
C PRO A 590 -0.21 12.19 -4.66
N LEU A 591 0.05 12.32 -3.36
CA LEU A 591 -0.88 11.88 -2.30
C LEU A 591 -1.89 12.96 -1.89
N GLN A 592 -1.79 14.18 -2.42
CA GLN A 592 -2.67 15.30 -2.04
C GLN A 592 -4.17 14.98 -2.12
N PRO A 593 -4.68 14.33 -3.18
CA PRO A 593 -6.12 14.08 -3.28
C PRO A 593 -6.67 13.19 -2.15
N TYR A 594 -5.84 12.41 -1.46
CA TYR A 594 -6.27 11.56 -0.34
C TYR A 594 -6.58 12.33 0.95
N PHE A 595 -5.95 13.49 1.16
CA PHE A 595 -6.18 14.30 2.36
C PHE A 595 -6.86 15.64 2.08
N SER A 596 -7.10 15.97 0.81
CA SER A 596 -7.64 17.28 0.40
C SER A 596 -9.02 17.63 0.96
N ASP A 597 -9.86 16.63 1.24
CA ASP A 597 -11.19 16.87 1.83
C ASP A 597 -11.15 17.03 3.35
N TYR A 598 -10.04 16.63 3.99
CA TYR A 598 -9.84 16.70 5.44
C TYR A 598 -9.06 17.94 5.86
N VAL A 599 -8.37 18.61 4.93
CA VAL A 599 -7.58 19.81 5.24
C VAL A 599 -7.85 20.99 4.29
N ASN A 600 -7.91 22.20 4.85
CA ASN A 600 -8.08 23.47 4.14
C ASN A 600 -6.78 24.01 3.49
N ILE A 601 -5.76 23.16 3.37
CA ILE A 601 -4.47 23.50 2.73
C ILE A 601 -4.28 22.69 1.45
N ALA A 602 -3.54 23.26 0.48
CA ALA A 602 -3.06 22.58 -0.71
C ALA A 602 -1.53 22.45 -0.64
N LEU A 603 -0.99 21.29 -1.02
CA LEU A 603 0.43 21.01 -1.02
C LEU A 603 1.00 21.31 -2.40
N ASN A 604 1.98 22.20 -2.52
CA ASN A 604 2.61 22.51 -3.81
C ASN A 604 3.92 21.76 -4.00
N ARG A 605 4.65 21.51 -2.91
CA ARG A 605 5.91 20.77 -2.90
C ARG A 605 6.07 20.00 -1.59
N GLY A 606 6.85 18.93 -1.64
CA GLY A 606 7.27 18.17 -0.48
C GLY A 606 7.86 16.84 -0.90
N GLN A 607 8.88 16.40 -0.16
CA GLN A 607 9.51 15.11 -0.35
C GLN A 607 9.85 14.44 0.98
N VAL A 608 9.82 13.12 0.99
CA VAL A 608 10.15 12.31 2.16
C VAL A 608 11.40 11.48 1.86
N SER A 609 12.34 11.50 2.80
CA SER A 609 13.50 10.60 2.80
C SER A 609 13.59 9.89 4.14
N ASN A 610 14.04 8.65 4.14
CA ASN A 610 14.05 7.78 5.31
C ASN A 610 15.30 6.90 5.25
N LYS A 611 15.90 6.62 6.41
CA LYS A 611 16.96 5.61 6.54
C LYS A 611 16.84 4.94 7.89
N GLY A 612 16.54 3.65 7.91
CA GLY A 612 16.36 2.91 9.14
C GLY A 612 16.31 1.40 8.98
N GLU A 613 16.16 0.73 10.11
CA GLU A 613 16.02 -0.71 10.28
C GLU A 613 14.62 -1.01 10.83
N ALA A 614 13.81 -1.70 10.05
CA ALA A 614 12.52 -2.24 10.46
C ALA A 614 12.70 -3.71 10.85
N SER A 615 12.12 -4.12 11.97
CA SER A 615 12.08 -5.52 12.39
C SER A 615 10.68 -5.93 12.80
N ALA A 616 10.30 -7.17 12.52
CA ALA A 616 9.03 -7.74 12.92
C ALA A 616 9.22 -9.22 13.25
N ARG A 617 8.84 -9.64 14.45
CA ARG A 617 8.95 -11.03 14.91
C ARG A 617 7.68 -11.47 15.62
N MET A 618 7.23 -12.68 15.34
CA MET A 618 6.12 -13.33 16.04
C MET A 618 6.67 -14.08 17.25
N GLU A 619 6.28 -13.69 18.46
CA GLU A 619 6.69 -14.33 19.71
C GLU A 619 5.45 -14.68 20.53
N ASN A 620 5.24 -15.97 20.84
CA ASN A 620 4.07 -16.47 21.59
C ASN A 620 2.70 -16.00 21.02
N GLY A 621 2.58 -15.88 19.69
CA GLY A 621 1.36 -15.41 19.01
C GLY A 621 1.16 -13.89 19.01
N VAL A 622 2.11 -13.12 19.55
CA VAL A 622 2.09 -11.65 19.55
C VAL A 622 3.10 -11.12 18.54
N LEU A 623 2.66 -10.20 17.67
CA LEU A 623 3.52 -9.52 16.71
C LEU A 623 4.30 -8.41 17.40
N LYS A 624 5.62 -8.57 17.53
CA LYS A 624 6.54 -7.53 17.97
C LYS A 624 7.17 -6.88 16.76
N ALA A 625 6.80 -5.63 16.49
CA ALA A 625 7.43 -4.81 15.46
C ALA A 625 8.23 -3.67 16.08
N ALA A 626 9.37 -3.33 15.48
CA ALA A 626 10.17 -2.18 15.87
C ALA A 626 10.76 -1.49 14.64
N TYR A 627 10.99 -0.18 14.75
CA TYR A 627 11.65 0.61 13.71
C TYR A 627 12.69 1.52 14.36
N LYS A 628 13.93 1.48 13.87
CA LYS A 628 15.01 2.35 14.30
C LYS A 628 15.61 3.12 13.14
N GLY A 629 15.68 4.45 13.20
CA GLY A 629 16.29 5.19 12.09
C GLY A 629 16.00 6.68 12.10
N SER A 630 15.91 7.25 10.90
CA SER A 630 15.68 8.67 10.66
C SER A 630 14.65 8.90 9.55
N LEU A 631 13.99 10.05 9.60
CA LEU A 631 12.99 10.50 8.64
C LEU A 631 13.22 11.99 8.38
N THR A 632 13.16 12.42 7.12
CA THR A 632 13.22 13.83 6.75
C THR A 632 12.04 14.17 5.86
N VAL A 633 11.28 15.21 6.22
CA VAL A 633 10.32 15.86 5.33
C VAL A 633 10.98 17.14 4.80
N GLY A 634 11.40 17.10 3.54
CA GLY A 634 12.14 18.17 2.88
C GLY A 634 11.29 18.99 1.90
N ASP A 635 11.73 20.23 1.66
CA ASP A 635 11.19 21.16 0.65
C ASP A 635 9.66 21.27 0.65
N LEU A 636 9.06 21.31 1.84
CA LEU A 636 7.60 21.37 1.98
C LEU A 636 7.10 22.79 1.73
N LEU A 637 6.04 22.90 0.93
CA LEU A 637 5.29 24.13 0.71
C LEU A 637 3.79 23.81 0.68
N ALA A 638 3.08 24.27 1.70
CA ALA A 638 1.63 24.26 1.76
C ALA A 638 1.08 25.69 1.68
N VAL A 639 0.01 25.86 0.91
CA VAL A 639 -0.70 27.12 0.71
C VAL A 639 -2.14 27.00 1.20
N ASP A 640 -2.72 28.11 1.60
CA ASP A 640 -4.13 28.21 1.97
C ASP A 640 -5.01 28.07 0.71
N LYS A 641 -6.03 27.19 0.74
CA LYS A 641 -6.94 26.97 -0.39
C LYS A 641 -7.82 28.19 -0.70
N GLN A 642 -8.12 29.05 0.27
CA GLN A 642 -9.04 30.16 0.10
C GLN A 642 -8.43 31.33 -0.67
N ASN A 643 -7.14 31.61 -0.44
CA ASN A 643 -6.46 32.79 -0.97
C ASN A 643 -5.15 32.47 -1.71
N SER A 644 -4.77 31.19 -1.81
CA SER A 644 -3.53 30.72 -2.46
C SER A 644 -2.23 31.28 -1.86
N ALA A 645 -2.27 31.84 -0.65
CA ALA A 645 -1.12 32.44 -0.02
C ALA A 645 -0.29 31.39 0.74
N ASP A 646 1.03 31.61 0.84
CA ASP A 646 1.93 30.78 1.66
C ASP A 646 1.36 30.60 3.07
N PHE A 647 1.13 29.35 3.47
CA PHE A 647 0.63 29.02 4.80
C PHE A 647 1.74 28.44 5.67
N LEU A 648 2.39 27.37 5.18
CA LEU A 648 3.41 26.63 5.91
C LEU A 648 4.49 26.15 4.94
N LYS A 649 5.75 26.46 5.22
CA LYS A 649 6.88 25.96 4.42
C LYS A 649 8.10 25.70 5.29
N TRP A 650 8.94 24.75 4.88
CA TRP A 650 10.25 24.53 5.49
C TRP A 650 11.19 23.85 4.50
N LYS A 651 12.48 24.03 4.70
CA LYS A 651 13.50 23.31 3.91
C LYS A 651 13.69 21.89 4.41
N SER A 652 13.75 21.69 5.72
CA SER A 652 13.93 20.36 6.30
C SER A 652 13.31 20.27 7.70
N LEU A 653 12.47 19.25 7.88
CA LEU A 653 12.03 18.70 9.15
C LEU A 653 12.65 17.30 9.30
N TYR A 654 13.74 17.21 10.07
CA TYR A 654 14.49 15.98 10.33
C TYR A 654 14.08 15.38 11.67
N LEU A 655 13.79 14.08 11.69
CA LEU A 655 13.58 13.27 12.88
C LEU A 655 14.69 12.20 12.90
N GLY A 656 15.62 12.31 13.83
CA GLY A 656 16.77 11.41 14.00
C GLY A 656 16.62 10.49 15.21
N ASN A 657 17.27 9.33 15.15
CA ASN A 657 17.28 8.33 16.23
C ASN A 657 15.86 7.97 16.70
N ILE A 658 14.95 7.77 15.75
CA ILE A 658 13.62 7.21 16.01
C ILE A 658 13.82 5.77 16.51
N ASP A 659 13.15 5.39 17.58
CA ASP A 659 13.03 4.02 18.11
C ASP A 659 11.57 3.79 18.49
N PHE A 660 10.83 3.24 17.52
CA PHE A 660 9.45 2.82 17.66
C PHE A 660 9.39 1.35 18.02
N ARG A 661 8.50 0.98 18.94
CA ARG A 661 8.19 -0.41 19.30
C ARG A 661 6.68 -0.57 19.40
N LEU A 662 6.15 -1.70 18.92
CA LEU A 662 4.72 -1.99 18.91
C LEU A 662 4.23 -2.62 20.21
N ASP A 663 5.02 -3.52 20.82
CA ASP A 663 4.63 -4.25 22.03
C ASP A 663 5.82 -4.39 23.03
N PRO A 664 5.76 -3.72 24.21
CA PRO A 664 4.78 -2.67 24.55
C PRO A 664 4.97 -1.44 23.63
N MET A 665 3.86 -0.78 23.29
CA MET A 665 3.89 0.35 22.37
C MET A 665 4.68 1.52 22.97
N ALA A 666 5.74 1.98 22.31
CA ALA A 666 6.57 3.10 22.75
C ALA A 666 7.20 3.84 21.55
N ILE A 667 7.34 5.17 21.66
CA ILE A 667 7.95 6.02 20.62
C ILE A 667 9.04 6.88 21.25
N ASN A 668 10.29 6.64 20.88
CA ASN A 668 11.41 7.49 21.28
C ASN A 668 11.99 8.17 20.03
N VAL A 669 12.31 9.46 20.13
CA VAL A 669 12.98 10.24 19.07
C VAL A 669 14.16 10.97 19.70
N GLY A 670 15.37 10.72 19.22
CA GLY A 670 16.56 11.37 19.77
C GLY A 670 16.68 12.85 19.37
N GLU A 671 16.35 13.18 18.12
CA GLU A 671 16.41 14.57 17.67
C GLU A 671 15.27 14.90 16.70
N ILE A 672 14.66 16.07 16.88
CA ILE A 672 13.80 16.72 15.89
C ILE A 672 14.49 18.02 15.51
N ALA A 673 14.77 18.27 14.24
CA ALA A 673 15.37 19.51 13.77
C ALA A 673 14.52 20.12 12.66
N LEU A 674 14.05 21.35 12.85
CA LEU A 674 13.29 22.13 11.89
C LEU A 674 14.12 23.34 11.43
N SER A 675 14.34 23.45 10.13
CA SER A 675 15.20 24.48 9.52
C SER A 675 14.49 25.25 8.40
N ASP A 676 14.81 26.54 8.31
CA ASP A 676 14.30 27.47 7.30
C ASP A 676 12.77 27.43 7.19
N PHE A 677 12.09 27.47 8.34
CA PHE A 677 10.64 27.32 8.41
C PHE A 677 9.92 28.66 8.36
N PHE A 678 8.72 28.64 7.77
CA PHE A 678 7.82 29.76 7.74
C PHE A 678 6.38 29.33 8.04
N SER A 679 5.68 30.14 8.83
CA SER A 679 4.25 29.97 9.09
C SER A 679 3.52 31.32 9.04
N ARG A 680 2.30 31.31 8.49
CA ARG A 680 1.39 32.46 8.52
C ARG A 680 0.25 32.18 9.49
N LEU A 681 0.25 32.94 10.59
CA LEU A 681 -0.77 32.90 11.63
C LEU A 681 -1.69 34.11 11.49
N ILE A 682 -2.99 33.87 11.39
CA ILE A 682 -4.00 34.92 11.24
C ILE A 682 -5.02 34.74 12.35
N LEU A 683 -5.20 35.76 13.20
CA LEU A 683 -6.31 35.85 14.14
C LEU A 683 -7.48 36.52 13.42
N SER A 684 -8.61 35.83 13.34
CA SER A 684 -9.82 36.29 12.66
C SER A 684 -10.50 37.46 13.42
N PRO A 685 -11.42 38.20 12.79
CA PRO A 685 -12.23 39.21 13.47
C PRO A 685 -13.06 38.66 14.65
N GLU A 686 -13.30 37.35 14.68
CA GLU A 686 -14.00 36.62 15.76
C GLU A 686 -13.03 36.10 16.84
N GLY A 687 -11.72 36.36 16.71
CA GLY A 687 -10.71 35.91 17.66
C GLY A 687 -10.30 34.44 17.51
N ARG A 688 -10.52 33.83 16.34
CA ARG A 688 -10.10 32.43 16.05
C ARG A 688 -8.83 32.42 15.21
N LEU A 689 -7.90 31.51 15.48
CA LEU A 689 -6.69 31.37 14.66
C LEU A 689 -6.95 30.48 13.45
N ASN A 690 -6.45 30.89 12.28
CA ASN A 690 -6.55 30.12 11.03
C ASN A 690 -6.01 28.67 11.14
N VAL A 691 -5.07 28.40 12.05
CA VAL A 691 -4.56 27.03 12.28
C VAL A 691 -5.63 26.09 12.85
N GLN A 692 -6.65 26.61 13.53
CA GLN A 692 -7.76 25.82 14.07
C GLN A 692 -8.71 25.35 12.95
N ASP A 693 -8.74 26.08 11.84
CA ASP A 693 -9.60 25.79 10.69
C ASP A 693 -8.89 24.94 9.62
N ILE A 694 -7.65 24.47 9.86
CA ILE A 694 -6.95 23.59 8.91
C ILE A 694 -7.71 22.29 8.75
N VAL A 695 -8.10 21.65 9.86
CA VAL A 695 -8.82 20.38 9.82
C VAL A 695 -10.27 20.66 9.50
N ARG A 696 -10.75 20.17 8.35
CA ARG A 696 -12.17 20.21 8.03
C ARG A 696 -12.89 19.21 8.92
N GLN A 697 -13.80 19.69 9.76
CA GLN A 697 -14.86 18.83 10.26
C GLN A 697 -15.81 18.56 9.09
N PRO A 698 -16.02 17.29 8.68
CA PRO A 698 -17.04 16.99 7.68
C PRO A 698 -18.36 17.52 8.22
N ALA A 699 -19.08 18.28 7.39
CA ALA A 699 -20.42 18.74 7.73
C ALA A 699 -21.32 17.50 7.82
N THR A 700 -21.38 16.89 9.00
CA THR A 700 -22.44 15.97 9.36
C THR A 700 -23.73 16.75 9.25
N GLN A 701 -24.63 16.26 8.39
CA GLN A 701 -26.02 16.67 8.40
C GLN A 701 -26.50 16.66 9.85
N ALA A 702 -26.81 17.85 10.36
CA ALA A 702 -27.52 18.03 11.61
C ALA A 702 -28.95 17.54 11.41
N VAL A 703 -29.15 16.22 11.54
CA VAL A 703 -30.46 15.63 11.81
C VAL A 703 -30.36 15.02 13.20
N GLY A 704 -30.94 15.72 14.16
CA GLY A 704 -31.21 15.23 15.52
C GLY A 704 -29.98 14.86 16.32
N ALA A 705 -29.32 15.84 16.95
CA ALA A 705 -28.46 15.54 18.08
C ALA A 705 -29.32 14.98 19.23
N PRO A 706 -29.12 13.74 19.70
CA PRO A 706 -29.56 13.37 21.04
C PRO A 706 -28.77 14.23 22.02
N GLN A 707 -29.46 14.82 22.99
CA GLN A 707 -28.83 15.41 24.16
C GLN A 707 -27.80 14.41 24.74
N PRO A 708 -26.63 14.87 25.21
CA PRO A 708 -25.67 13.99 25.86
C PRO A 708 -26.28 13.51 27.18
N VAL A 709 -26.90 12.33 27.13
CA VAL A 709 -27.01 11.47 28.31
C VAL A 709 -25.58 11.20 28.74
N ALA A 710 -25.23 11.72 29.91
CA ALA A 710 -23.99 11.44 30.62
C ALA A 710 -23.94 9.95 30.98
N ALA A 711 -23.69 9.10 29.99
CA ALA A 711 -23.20 7.76 30.21
C ALA A 711 -21.75 7.91 30.67
N LYS A 712 -21.55 7.82 31.99
CA LYS A 712 -20.26 7.48 32.59
C LYS A 712 -19.81 6.18 31.91
N SER A 713 -19.00 6.34 30.88
CA SER A 713 -18.40 5.23 30.17
C SER A 713 -17.18 4.88 31.00
N ASP A 714 -17.33 3.93 31.92
CA ASP A 714 -16.24 3.23 32.60
C ASP A 714 -15.48 2.33 31.60
N VAL A 715 -15.07 2.90 30.46
CA VAL A 715 -14.05 2.29 29.61
C VAL A 715 -12.72 2.60 30.29
N PRO A 716 -11.98 1.61 30.80
CA PRO A 716 -10.69 1.87 31.40
C PRO A 716 -9.83 2.66 30.43
N ALA A 717 -9.42 3.86 30.84
CA ALA A 717 -8.58 4.74 30.05
C ALA A 717 -7.35 3.96 29.61
N LYS A 718 -7.21 3.73 28.30
CA LYS A 718 -6.07 3.02 27.73
C LYS A 718 -4.81 3.77 28.19
N PRO A 719 -3.81 3.10 28.80
CA PRO A 719 -2.65 3.79 29.35
C PRO A 719 -1.99 4.65 28.26
N PRO A 720 -1.57 5.88 28.59
CA PRO A 720 -1.00 6.81 27.61
C PRO A 720 0.25 6.21 26.98
N VAL A 721 0.40 6.39 25.67
CA VAL A 721 1.58 5.90 24.94
C VAL A 721 2.83 6.59 25.47
N PRO A 722 3.86 5.85 25.94
CA PRO A 722 5.14 6.44 26.31
C PRO A 722 5.80 7.09 25.08
N ILE A 723 5.94 8.42 25.12
CA ILE A 723 6.60 9.23 24.09
C ILE A 723 7.77 9.96 24.74
N LYS A 724 8.96 9.86 24.17
CA LYS A 724 10.16 10.60 24.60
C LYS A 724 10.86 11.24 23.41
N ILE A 725 11.12 12.53 23.51
CA ILE A 725 11.86 13.33 22.52
C ILE A 725 13.06 13.96 23.23
N ALA A 726 14.27 13.49 22.92
CA ALA A 726 15.45 13.91 23.66
C ALA A 726 15.88 15.36 23.34
N LYS A 727 15.76 15.78 22.07
CA LYS A 727 16.09 17.13 21.63
C LYS A 727 15.20 17.59 20.47
N ILE A 728 14.75 18.83 20.51
CA ILE A 728 14.12 19.55 19.40
C ILE A 728 15.01 20.77 19.12
N THR A 729 15.32 21.07 17.86
CA THR A 729 16.08 22.25 17.45
C THR A 729 15.30 23.02 16.38
N LEU A 730 15.20 24.33 16.56
CA LEU A 730 14.58 25.26 15.60
C LEU A 730 15.67 26.17 15.04
N GLN A 731 15.70 26.34 13.72
CA GLN A 731 16.70 27.18 13.06
C GLN A 731 16.08 28.04 11.96
N ASN A 732 16.47 29.32 11.94
CA ASN A 732 16.12 30.30 10.91
C ASN A 732 14.61 30.38 10.60
N GLY A 733 13.79 30.43 11.65
CA GLY A 733 12.34 30.54 11.51
C GLY A 733 11.84 31.95 11.25
N ASN A 734 10.74 32.02 10.49
CA ASN A 734 9.97 33.24 10.22
C ASN A 734 8.48 32.98 10.49
N VAL A 735 7.85 33.77 11.34
CA VAL A 735 6.41 33.67 11.59
C VAL A 735 5.77 35.03 11.32
N ASN A 736 4.89 35.06 10.33
CA ASN A 736 4.05 36.22 10.06
C ASN A 736 2.76 36.10 10.86
N PHE A 737 2.56 37.01 11.80
CA PHE A 737 1.34 37.11 12.59
C PHE A 737 0.53 38.32 12.14
N THR A 738 -0.74 38.09 11.81
CA THR A 738 -1.71 39.13 11.49
C THR A 738 -2.91 39.00 12.41
N ASP A 739 -3.26 40.09 13.09
CA ASP A 739 -4.44 40.20 13.92
C ASP A 739 -5.51 41.05 13.22
N LEU A 740 -6.62 40.41 12.85
CA LEU A 740 -7.80 41.03 12.23
C LEU A 740 -8.91 41.35 13.25
N PHE A 741 -8.69 41.05 14.55
CA PHE A 741 -9.61 41.37 15.65
C PHE A 741 -9.63 42.87 16.02
N VAL A 742 -8.59 43.59 15.61
CA VAL A 742 -8.43 45.04 15.79
C VAL A 742 -8.38 45.76 14.44
N LYS A 743 -8.81 47.03 14.41
CA LYS A 743 -8.79 47.88 13.22
C LYS A 743 -8.06 49.19 13.51
N PRO A 744 -7.14 49.66 12.63
CA PRO A 744 -6.64 48.94 11.44
C PRO A 744 -5.90 47.65 11.84
N ASN A 745 -5.83 46.67 10.92
CA ASN A 745 -5.28 45.34 11.24
C ASN A 745 -3.83 45.46 11.71
N TYR A 746 -3.48 44.69 12.74
CA TYR A 746 -2.11 44.62 13.22
C TYR A 746 -1.38 43.49 12.52
N THR A 747 -0.15 43.74 12.05
CA THR A 747 0.69 42.71 11.42
C THR A 747 2.12 42.86 11.87
N VAL A 748 2.75 41.74 12.23
CA VAL A 748 4.15 41.69 12.63
C VAL A 748 4.83 40.44 12.10
N ASN A 749 6.12 40.56 11.85
CA ASN A 749 6.98 39.46 11.47
C ASN A 749 7.94 39.11 12.62
N LEU A 750 7.95 37.84 13.03
CA LEU A 750 8.92 37.29 13.96
C LEU A 750 9.99 36.56 13.15
N THR A 751 11.21 37.09 13.15
CA THR A 751 12.33 36.54 12.35
C THR A 751 13.45 36.01 13.21
N LYS A 752 14.39 35.28 12.59
CA LYS A 752 15.54 34.67 13.25
C LYS A 752 15.13 33.75 14.41
N LEU A 753 13.95 33.15 14.32
CA LEU A 753 13.47 32.24 15.36
C LEU A 753 14.38 31.01 15.39
N GLY A 754 15.02 30.81 16.52
CA GLY A 754 15.90 29.69 16.78
C GLY A 754 15.78 29.25 18.22
N GLY A 755 16.01 27.97 18.49
CA GLY A 755 15.82 27.47 19.84
C GLY A 755 16.04 25.98 19.97
N ARG A 756 15.95 25.49 21.20
CA ARG A 756 16.03 24.09 21.54
C ARG A 756 15.04 23.71 22.63
N VAL A 757 14.52 22.49 22.55
CA VAL A 757 13.79 21.84 23.63
C VAL A 757 14.52 20.55 23.96
N THR A 758 14.80 20.24 25.21
CA THR A 758 15.48 19.00 25.61
C THR A 758 14.65 18.22 26.62
N ASN A 759 14.66 16.89 26.50
CA ASN A 759 14.02 15.95 27.44
C ASN A 759 12.48 16.07 27.52
N LEU A 760 11.81 16.22 26.38
CA LEU A 760 10.34 16.23 26.30
C LEU A 760 9.80 14.79 26.42
N SER A 761 8.84 14.53 27.31
CA SER A 761 8.37 13.18 27.62
C SER A 761 6.93 13.17 28.11
N SER A 762 6.16 12.11 27.87
CA SER A 762 4.83 11.91 28.46
C SER A 762 4.86 11.40 29.91
N ALA A 763 6.04 11.08 30.45
CA ALA A 763 6.22 10.70 31.85
C ALA A 763 6.03 11.91 32.79
N ALA A 764 5.28 11.72 33.88
CA ALA A 764 4.87 12.80 34.78
C ALA A 764 6.04 13.42 35.58
N ASP A 765 7.12 12.65 35.79
CA ASP A 765 8.32 13.05 36.52
C ASP A 765 9.39 13.74 35.64
N THR A 766 9.14 13.86 34.33
CA THR A 766 10.13 14.36 33.38
C THR A 766 9.80 15.80 32.97
N VAL A 767 10.68 16.74 33.27
CA VAL A 767 10.53 18.14 32.85
C VAL A 767 11.52 18.46 31.72
N ALA A 768 11.02 19.11 30.66
CA ALA A 768 11.79 19.52 29.51
C ALA A 768 12.33 20.94 29.66
N ASP A 769 13.57 21.20 29.22
CA ASP A 769 14.12 22.56 29.15
C ASP A 769 13.88 23.15 27.75
N LEU A 770 13.33 24.34 27.69
CA LEU A 770 13.04 25.15 26.50
C LEU A 770 13.93 26.38 26.49
N GLU A 771 14.56 26.65 25.36
CA GLU A 771 15.22 27.92 25.07
C GLU A 771 14.81 28.37 23.66
N VAL A 772 14.22 29.55 23.52
CA VAL A 772 13.84 30.14 22.23
C VAL A 772 14.38 31.56 22.17
N ARG A 773 14.91 31.93 21.02
CA ARG A 773 15.40 33.26 20.70
C ARG A 773 14.83 33.69 19.36
N GLY A 774 14.64 34.99 19.18
CA GLY A 774 14.18 35.55 17.91
C GLY A 774 14.21 37.05 17.91
N SER A 775 13.61 37.64 16.88
CA SER A 775 13.44 39.07 16.77
C SER A 775 12.01 39.41 16.41
N TYR A 776 11.37 40.20 17.25
CA TYR A 776 10.07 40.80 17.00
C TYR A 776 10.22 42.03 16.10
N ALA A 777 9.38 42.13 15.06
CA ALA A 777 9.39 43.21 14.07
C ALA A 777 10.79 43.45 13.43
N ASN A 778 11.62 42.41 13.34
CA ASN A 778 13.01 42.42 12.84
C ASN A 778 14.04 43.20 13.68
N THR A 779 13.63 43.86 14.77
CA THR A 779 14.51 44.76 15.53
C THR A 779 14.58 44.46 17.02
N ALA A 780 13.50 43.99 17.66
CA ALA A 780 13.46 43.78 19.11
C ALA A 780 13.84 42.33 19.44
N PRO A 781 14.96 42.07 20.15
CA PRO A 781 15.33 40.70 20.52
C PRO A 781 14.33 40.13 21.53
N VAL A 782 13.99 38.87 21.36
CA VAL A 782 13.13 38.09 22.26
C VAL A 782 13.91 36.88 22.75
N GLN A 783 13.88 36.61 24.05
CA GLN A 783 14.40 35.39 24.64
C GLN A 783 13.36 34.77 25.57
N ILE A 784 13.22 33.45 25.47
CA ILE A 784 12.32 32.65 26.30
C ILE A 784 13.13 31.47 26.83
N LEU A 785 13.14 31.29 28.14
CA LEU A 785 13.72 30.17 28.86
C LEU A 785 12.61 29.53 29.68
N ALA A 786 12.33 28.25 29.51
CA ALA A 786 11.31 27.60 30.32
C ALA A 786 11.65 26.17 30.69
N LYS A 787 11.07 25.68 31.77
CA LYS A 787 10.98 24.27 32.13
C LYS A 787 9.53 23.85 32.00
N LEU A 788 9.22 22.81 31.25
CA LEU A 788 7.82 22.45 30.93
C LEU A 788 7.60 20.94 30.78
N ASN A 789 6.40 20.47 31.10
CA ASN A 789 5.94 19.11 30.79
C ASN A 789 4.52 19.14 30.21
N PRO A 790 4.38 19.37 28.89
CA PRO A 790 3.09 19.51 28.23
C PRO A 790 2.47 18.18 27.81
N LEU A 791 3.23 17.07 27.85
CA LEU A 791 2.76 15.74 27.43
C LEU A 791 2.28 14.88 28.62
N ALA A 792 2.57 15.29 29.86
CA ALA A 792 2.03 14.62 31.05
C ALA A 792 0.56 14.98 31.29
N ALA A 793 -0.13 14.12 32.05
CA ALA A 793 -1.54 14.31 32.41
C ALA A 793 -1.79 15.61 33.20
N LYS A 794 -0.80 16.09 33.96
CA LYS A 794 -0.81 17.39 34.63
C LYS A 794 0.30 18.25 34.05
N ALA A 795 -0.06 19.41 33.50
CA ALA A 795 0.91 20.32 32.91
C ALA A 795 1.80 20.96 33.99
N PHE A 796 3.10 21.05 33.71
CA PHE A 796 4.07 21.83 34.48
C PHE A 796 4.66 22.92 33.58
N LEU A 797 4.86 24.13 34.11
CA LEU A 797 5.55 25.23 33.44
C LEU A 797 6.31 26.08 34.47
N ASP A 798 7.56 26.44 34.18
CA ASP A 798 8.32 27.49 34.84
C ASP A 798 9.06 28.26 33.74
N LEU A 799 8.48 29.37 33.31
CA LEU A 799 8.86 30.15 32.15
C LEU A 799 9.39 31.51 32.59
N LYS A 800 10.50 31.93 31.99
CA LYS A 800 11.02 33.28 32.01
C LYS A 800 11.14 33.78 30.57
N ALA A 801 10.59 34.95 30.29
CA ALA A 801 10.72 35.57 28.98
C ALA A 801 11.12 37.03 29.13
N ASP A 802 11.95 37.50 28.22
CA ASP A 802 12.31 38.90 28.11
C ASP A 802 12.24 39.36 26.66
N ILE A 803 11.75 40.58 26.50
CA ILE A 803 11.76 41.31 25.23
C ILE A 803 12.12 42.75 25.53
N THR A 804 13.00 43.35 24.73
CA THR A 804 13.50 44.70 24.98
C THR A 804 13.38 45.58 23.75
N GLY A 805 13.02 46.85 23.97
CA GLY A 805 13.00 47.86 22.91
C GLY A 805 11.93 47.68 21.84
N VAL A 806 10.81 47.04 22.17
CA VAL A 806 9.63 46.91 21.30
C VAL A 806 9.08 48.30 20.96
N ASP A 807 8.84 48.57 19.69
CA ASP A 807 8.22 49.82 19.27
C ASP A 807 6.71 49.81 19.57
N LEU A 808 6.26 50.72 20.44
CA LEU A 808 4.86 50.78 20.82
C LEU A 808 3.96 51.42 19.76
N VAL A 809 4.50 52.14 18.77
CA VAL A 809 3.69 52.76 17.71
C VAL A 809 2.90 51.70 16.95
N GLY A 810 3.49 50.53 16.74
CA GLY A 810 2.84 49.37 16.11
C GLY A 810 1.61 48.86 16.87
N PHE A 811 1.46 49.18 18.15
CA PHE A 811 0.32 48.76 18.99
C PHE A 811 -0.84 49.76 19.00
N SER A 812 -0.78 50.83 18.20
CA SER A 812 -1.86 51.80 18.06
C SER A 812 -3.24 51.18 17.79
N PRO A 813 -3.40 50.11 16.96
CA PRO A 813 -4.69 49.43 16.80
C PRO A 813 -5.32 48.94 18.11
N TYR A 814 -4.51 48.46 19.06
CA TYR A 814 -4.99 48.02 20.37
C TYR A 814 -5.28 49.20 21.29
N SER A 815 -4.41 50.20 21.30
CA SER A 815 -4.58 51.41 22.11
C SER A 815 -5.81 52.22 21.66
N GLY A 816 -6.05 52.36 20.36
CA GLY A 816 -7.24 53.00 19.83
C GLY A 816 -8.53 52.27 20.24
N LYS A 817 -8.55 50.94 20.15
CA LYS A 817 -9.70 50.12 20.53
C LYS A 817 -10.04 50.24 22.02
N TYR A 818 -9.05 50.12 22.92
CA TYR A 818 -9.29 49.98 24.37
C TYR A 818 -9.01 51.25 25.18
N ALA A 819 -8.05 52.08 24.79
CA ALA A 819 -7.71 53.33 25.47
C ALA A 819 -8.31 54.57 24.78
N GLY A 820 -8.72 54.47 23.52
CA GLY A 820 -9.29 55.59 22.74
C GLY A 820 -8.27 56.58 22.22
N TYR A 821 -6.99 56.21 22.14
CA TYR A 821 -5.90 57.04 21.61
C TYR A 821 -4.88 56.20 20.85
N ASP A 822 -4.30 56.74 19.79
CA ASP A 822 -3.13 56.17 19.12
C ASP A 822 -1.85 56.34 19.98
N ILE A 823 -0.79 55.61 19.65
CA ILE A 823 0.52 55.76 20.30
C ILE A 823 1.44 56.50 19.35
N GLU A 824 1.87 57.71 19.73
CA GLU A 824 2.79 58.52 18.91
C GLU A 824 4.24 58.02 19.03
N LYS A 825 4.65 57.65 20.24
CA LYS A 825 5.98 57.10 20.52
C LYS A 825 6.02 56.33 21.84
N GLY A 826 6.97 55.41 21.92
CA GLY A 826 7.33 54.70 23.15
C GLY A 826 8.12 53.43 22.85
N LYS A 827 9.00 53.03 23.77
CA LYS A 827 9.71 51.75 23.71
C LYS A 827 9.32 50.88 24.89
N LEU A 828 8.87 49.67 24.62
CA LEU A 828 8.45 48.69 25.62
C LEU A 828 9.55 47.64 25.82
N SER A 829 9.87 47.38 27.06
CA SER A 829 10.58 46.19 27.51
C SER A 829 9.69 45.43 28.50
N LEU A 830 9.59 44.12 28.36
CA LEU A 830 8.72 43.28 29.17
C LEU A 830 9.54 42.08 29.69
N ASN A 831 9.52 41.88 30.99
CA ASN A 831 10.04 40.68 31.64
C ASN A 831 8.89 39.90 32.27
N VAL A 832 8.82 38.61 31.98
CA VAL A 832 7.74 37.73 32.42
C VAL A 832 8.34 36.53 33.14
N ALA A 833 7.76 36.14 34.28
CA ALA A 833 8.10 34.92 35.01
C ALA A 833 6.83 34.17 35.43
N TYR A 834 6.50 33.07 34.77
CA TYR A 834 5.28 32.29 34.95
C TYR A 834 5.58 30.90 35.48
N LYS A 835 4.88 30.48 36.54
CA LYS A 835 4.96 29.15 37.12
C LYS A 835 3.57 28.51 37.19
N LEU A 836 3.39 27.37 36.54
CA LEU A 836 2.21 26.51 36.61
C LEU A 836 2.58 25.20 37.29
N GLU A 837 1.98 24.93 38.44
CA GLU A 837 2.20 23.71 39.21
C GLU A 837 0.90 23.31 39.91
N ASN A 838 0.48 22.04 39.81
CA ASN A 838 -0.77 21.54 40.39
C ASN A 838 -2.01 22.37 40.00
N ASN A 839 -2.12 22.73 38.72
CA ASN A 839 -3.16 23.61 38.18
C ASN A 839 -3.20 25.02 38.82
N GLN A 840 -2.20 25.42 39.60
CA GLN A 840 -2.06 26.79 40.11
C GLN A 840 -1.09 27.58 39.25
N LEU A 841 -1.55 28.66 38.64
CA LEU A 841 -0.73 29.62 37.92
C LEU A 841 -0.30 30.74 38.88
N ALA A 842 0.99 31.00 38.94
CA ALA A 842 1.58 32.20 39.53
C ALA A 842 2.42 32.90 38.44
N ALA A 843 2.27 34.21 38.32
CA ALA A 843 2.84 34.98 37.23
C ALA A 843 3.31 36.34 37.73
N ASP A 844 4.54 36.72 37.40
CA ASP A 844 5.10 38.06 37.61
C ASP A 844 5.37 38.68 36.23
N ASN A 845 4.91 39.92 36.05
CA ASN A 845 5.04 40.65 34.79
C ASN A 845 5.58 42.03 35.07
N ARG A 846 6.85 42.28 34.75
CA ARG A 846 7.45 43.60 34.84
C ARG A 846 7.43 44.29 33.49
N LEU A 847 6.61 45.33 33.40
CA LEU A 847 6.43 46.18 32.24
C LEU A 847 7.27 47.45 32.40
N PHE A 848 8.25 47.67 31.53
CA PHE A 848 9.03 48.90 31.47
C PHE A 848 8.75 49.62 30.15
N ILE A 849 8.30 50.87 30.20
CA ILE A 849 8.05 51.68 29.01
C ILE A 849 8.86 52.97 29.09
N ASP A 850 9.64 53.24 28.07
CA ASP A 850 10.41 54.48 27.91
C ASP A 850 9.74 55.44 26.91
N GLN A 851 9.76 56.72 27.25
CA GLN A 851 9.25 57.86 26.46
C GLN A 851 7.81 57.73 25.93
N PHE A 852 6.92 57.05 26.65
CA PHE A 852 5.53 56.87 26.22
C PHE A 852 4.78 58.20 26.05
N THR A 853 4.07 58.34 24.93
CA THR A 853 3.17 59.47 24.62
C THR A 853 2.00 58.99 23.76
N PHE A 854 0.77 59.35 24.16
CA PHE A 854 -0.41 59.16 23.31
C PHE A 854 -0.46 60.19 22.18
N GLY A 855 -0.94 59.77 21.02
CA GLY A 855 -1.19 60.63 19.87
C GLY A 855 -2.65 61.07 19.78
N ASN A 856 -3.21 61.01 18.57
CA ASN A 856 -4.58 61.44 18.30
C ASN A 856 -5.61 60.59 19.03
N LYS A 857 -6.74 61.20 19.38
CA LYS A 857 -7.90 60.50 19.94
C LYS A 857 -8.57 59.65 18.86
N VAL A 858 -8.93 58.42 19.21
CA VAL A 858 -9.61 57.44 18.35
C VAL A 858 -10.99 57.16 18.94
N ASP A 859 -12.03 57.33 18.13
CA ASP A 859 -13.39 56.98 18.53
C ASP A 859 -13.56 55.45 18.49
N SER A 860 -13.71 54.84 19.66
CA SER A 860 -13.97 53.40 19.81
C SER A 860 -15.06 53.17 20.86
N PRO A 861 -16.07 52.31 20.57
CA PRO A 861 -17.12 51.97 21.53
C PRO A 861 -16.59 51.16 22.72
N ASP A 862 -15.49 50.44 22.54
CA ASP A 862 -14.84 49.61 23.56
C ASP A 862 -13.82 50.40 24.40
N ALA A 863 -13.62 51.69 24.10
CA ALA A 863 -12.64 52.51 24.81
C ALA A 863 -13.07 52.79 26.26
N THR A 864 -12.10 52.79 27.17
CA THR A 864 -12.31 53.13 28.57
C THR A 864 -12.80 54.58 28.75
N LYS A 865 -13.69 54.78 29.73
CA LYS A 865 -14.16 56.12 30.12
C LYS A 865 -13.22 56.83 31.10
N LEU A 866 -12.17 56.15 31.56
CA LEU A 866 -11.22 56.69 32.53
C LEU A 866 -10.31 57.76 31.87
N PRO A 867 -9.85 58.78 32.62
CA PRO A 867 -8.95 59.81 32.12
C PRO A 867 -7.51 59.27 31.93
N VAL A 868 -7.28 58.55 30.83
CA VAL A 868 -6.01 57.82 30.56
C VAL A 868 -4.76 58.72 30.54
N ASN A 869 -4.87 59.98 30.14
CA ASN A 869 -3.74 60.92 30.14
C ASN A 869 -3.25 61.27 31.56
N LEU A 870 -4.19 61.45 32.49
CA LEU A 870 -3.86 61.69 33.90
C LEU A 870 -3.24 60.43 34.51
N ALA A 871 -3.82 59.27 34.20
CA ALA A 871 -3.33 57.99 34.67
C ALA A 871 -1.88 57.71 34.23
N ILE A 872 -1.55 57.94 32.95
CA ILE A 872 -0.18 57.80 32.44
C ILE A 872 0.77 58.82 33.08
N SER A 873 0.32 60.06 33.29
CA SER A 873 1.15 61.12 33.92
C SER A 873 1.51 60.80 35.38
N LEU A 874 0.66 60.07 36.10
CA LEU A 874 0.92 59.58 37.47
C LEU A 874 1.94 58.42 37.49
N LEU A 875 1.87 57.55 36.49
CA LEU A 875 2.77 56.39 36.38
C LEU A 875 4.17 56.77 35.85
N LYS A 876 4.27 57.83 35.04
CA LYS A 876 5.51 58.29 34.41
C LYS A 876 6.42 59.00 35.41
N ASN A 877 7.68 58.56 35.53
CA ASN A 877 8.69 59.23 36.36
C ASN A 877 9.28 60.49 35.67
N ASN A 878 10.22 61.17 36.33
CA ASN A 878 10.88 62.36 35.80
C ASN A 878 11.76 62.14 34.55
N ARG A 879 12.15 60.90 34.25
CA ARG A 879 12.87 60.51 33.02
C ARG A 879 11.92 60.13 31.89
N GLY A 880 10.63 60.06 32.18
CA GLY A 880 9.61 59.69 31.24
C GLY A 880 9.35 58.19 31.14
N GLU A 881 9.82 57.42 32.11
CA GLU A 881 9.72 55.96 32.17
C GLU A 881 8.51 55.52 33.02
N ILE A 882 7.91 54.38 32.67
CA ILE A 882 6.85 53.70 33.41
C ILE A 882 7.35 52.29 33.75
N ASP A 883 7.43 51.95 35.03
CA ASP A 883 7.87 50.62 35.50
C ASP A 883 6.79 50.02 36.41
N LEU A 884 6.11 48.99 35.93
CA LEU A 884 4.99 48.34 36.62
C LEU A 884 5.29 46.86 36.83
N ASN A 885 5.09 46.36 38.05
CA ASN A 885 4.99 44.92 38.30
C ASN A 885 3.50 44.52 38.44
N LEU A 886 3.06 43.58 37.62
CA LEU A 886 1.70 43.06 37.58
C LEU A 886 1.69 41.56 37.96
N PRO A 887 1.66 41.24 39.27
CA PRO A 887 1.55 39.86 39.73
C PRO A 887 0.13 39.32 39.49
N ILE A 888 0.05 38.07 39.03
CA ILE A 888 -1.21 37.37 38.75
C ILE A 888 -1.12 35.98 39.39
N SER A 889 -2.17 35.54 40.07
CA SER A 889 -2.29 34.18 40.57
C SER A 889 -3.71 33.64 40.46
N GLY A 890 -3.85 32.33 40.30
CA GLY A 890 -5.14 31.63 40.36
C GLY A 890 -5.10 30.18 39.86
N SER A 891 -6.23 29.49 40.02
CA SER A 891 -6.38 28.07 39.64
C SER A 891 -6.93 27.90 38.23
N LEU A 892 -6.36 26.98 37.45
CA LEU A 892 -6.91 26.56 36.15
C LEU A 892 -8.19 25.72 36.28
N ASP A 893 -8.47 25.18 37.46
CA ASP A 893 -9.69 24.39 37.72
C ASP A 893 -10.93 25.28 37.96
N ASP A 894 -10.74 26.59 38.12
CA ASP A 894 -11.86 27.52 38.28
C ASP A 894 -12.51 27.80 36.91
N PRO A 895 -13.80 27.44 36.70
CA PRO A 895 -14.48 27.64 35.43
C PRO A 895 -14.67 29.11 35.03
N GLN A 896 -14.48 30.05 35.96
CA GLN A 896 -14.47 31.50 35.70
C GLN A 896 -13.06 32.06 35.50
N PHE A 897 -12.01 31.22 35.57
CA PHE A 897 -10.63 31.66 35.42
C PHE A 897 -10.36 32.20 34.01
N SER A 898 -10.03 33.50 33.92
CA SER A 898 -9.47 34.10 32.69
C SER A 898 -8.25 34.96 33.02
N ILE A 899 -7.12 34.66 32.38
CA ILE A 899 -5.88 35.41 32.55
C ILE A 899 -6.09 36.89 32.14
N GLY A 900 -6.82 37.13 31.05
CA GLY A 900 -7.15 38.47 30.59
C GLY A 900 -8.00 39.25 31.60
N GLY A 901 -9.01 38.63 32.20
CA GLY A 901 -9.83 39.26 33.23
C GLY A 901 -9.05 39.60 34.50
N LEU A 902 -8.09 38.75 34.89
CA LEU A 902 -7.20 39.01 36.02
C LEU A 902 -6.25 40.18 35.74
N ILE A 903 -5.62 40.22 34.56
CA ILE A 903 -4.76 41.34 34.14
C ILE A 903 -5.54 42.64 34.10
N ILE A 904 -6.71 42.64 33.45
CA ILE A 904 -7.58 43.81 33.39
C ILE A 904 -7.96 44.23 34.81
N LYS A 905 -8.31 43.32 35.71
CA LYS A 905 -8.65 43.66 37.09
C LYS A 905 -7.47 44.26 37.86
N VAL A 906 -6.25 43.74 37.70
CA VAL A 906 -5.04 44.29 38.34
C VAL A 906 -4.74 45.69 37.79
N ILE A 907 -4.77 45.86 36.47
CA ILE A 907 -4.52 47.14 35.79
C ILE A 907 -5.62 48.17 36.12
N VAL A 908 -6.89 47.79 36.04
CA VAL A 908 -8.04 48.63 36.39
C VAL A 908 -7.98 49.00 37.87
N ASN A 909 -7.65 48.08 38.78
CA ASN A 909 -7.50 48.43 40.20
C ASN A 909 -6.34 49.39 40.43
N LEU A 910 -5.22 49.23 39.72
CA LEU A 910 -4.09 50.15 39.77
C LEU A 910 -4.51 51.56 39.29
N PHE A 911 -5.25 51.64 38.17
CA PHE A 911 -5.73 52.91 37.61
C PHE A 911 -6.88 53.54 38.38
N VAL A 912 -7.87 52.76 38.82
CA VAL A 912 -9.00 53.24 39.63
C VAL A 912 -8.47 53.77 40.96
N LYS A 913 -7.49 53.12 41.60
CA LYS A 913 -6.82 53.69 42.77
C LYS A 913 -6.08 54.98 42.44
N ALA A 914 -5.44 55.06 41.27
CA ALA A 914 -4.74 56.26 40.84
C ALA A 914 -5.65 57.45 40.54
N VAL A 915 -6.84 57.21 39.99
CA VAL A 915 -7.79 58.27 39.62
C VAL A 915 -8.71 58.64 40.79
N THR A 916 -9.12 57.68 41.63
CA THR A 916 -10.03 57.95 42.76
C THR A 916 -9.31 58.49 43.99
N SER A 917 -7.98 58.29 44.11
CA SER A 917 -7.18 58.84 45.21
C SER A 917 -5.73 59.14 44.79
N PRO A 918 -5.52 60.12 43.90
CA PRO A 918 -4.20 60.40 43.31
C PRO A 918 -3.14 60.77 44.36
N PHE A 919 -3.54 61.43 45.45
CA PHE A 919 -2.63 61.79 46.55
C PHE A 919 -2.22 60.61 47.45
N ALA A 920 -3.06 59.56 47.57
CA ALA A 920 -2.72 58.39 48.37
C ALA A 920 -1.58 57.58 47.73
N LEU A 921 -1.55 57.50 46.39
CA LEU A 921 -0.42 56.89 45.68
C LEU A 921 0.87 57.68 45.87
N LEU A 922 0.82 59.00 45.76
CA LEU A 922 1.99 59.87 46.03
C LEU A 922 2.51 59.67 47.45
N GLY A 923 1.63 59.65 48.47
CA GLY A 923 2.00 59.44 49.87
C GLY A 923 2.62 58.06 50.15
N SER A 924 2.23 57.02 49.41
CA SER A 924 2.81 55.68 49.51
C SER A 924 4.22 55.58 48.90
N MET A 925 4.50 56.31 47.81
CA MET A 925 5.79 56.28 47.12
C MET A 925 6.92 56.95 47.90
N VAL A 926 6.63 58.05 48.59
CA VAL A 926 7.62 58.76 49.42
C VAL A 926 7.71 58.23 50.87
N GLY A 927 7.04 57.11 51.16
CA GLY A 927 7.19 56.35 52.41
C GLY A 927 6.41 56.91 53.62
N GLY A 928 5.39 57.74 53.39
CA GLY A 928 4.66 58.43 54.46
C GLY A 928 3.31 57.83 54.83
N GLY A 929 2.59 57.20 53.88
CA GLY A 929 1.21 56.71 54.10
C GLY A 929 0.19 57.80 54.50
N GLU A 930 0.62 59.06 54.59
CA GLU A 930 -0.16 60.22 54.99
C GLU A 930 -1.02 60.74 53.83
N GLU A 931 -2.22 61.24 54.15
CA GLU A 931 -3.09 61.88 53.17
C GLU A 931 -2.54 63.28 52.80
N LEU A 932 -2.07 63.43 51.56
CA LEU A 932 -1.45 64.63 50.98
C LEU A 932 -2.43 65.54 50.21
N SER A 933 -3.73 65.21 50.21
CA SER A 933 -4.76 65.96 49.47
C SER A 933 -5.06 67.33 50.07
N ASN A 934 -4.63 67.57 51.32
CA ASN A 934 -4.81 68.84 52.01
C ASN A 934 -3.77 69.07 53.11
N VAL A 935 -3.66 70.32 53.54
CA VAL A 935 -2.88 70.76 54.70
C VAL A 935 -3.76 71.59 55.62
N GLU A 936 -3.90 71.16 56.87
CA GLU A 936 -4.72 71.83 57.90
C GLU A 936 -3.98 73.06 58.49
N PHE A 937 -4.75 74.08 58.85
CA PHE A 937 -4.27 75.30 59.49
C PHE A 937 -5.01 75.53 60.81
N VAL A 938 -4.32 76.13 61.78
CA VAL A 938 -4.98 76.63 63.00
C VAL A 938 -5.93 77.75 62.62
N ALA A 939 -7.15 77.71 63.18
CA ALA A 939 -8.18 78.70 62.91
C ALA A 939 -7.67 80.14 63.13
N GLY A 940 -7.90 81.01 62.15
CA GLY A 940 -7.43 82.41 62.18
C GLY A 940 -5.97 82.66 61.79
N ARG A 941 -5.15 81.60 61.60
CA ARG A 941 -3.73 81.72 61.26
C ARG A 941 -3.44 81.19 59.85
N ALA A 942 -2.46 81.80 59.19
CA ALA A 942 -1.92 81.38 57.89
C ALA A 942 -0.51 80.77 57.99
N SER A 943 0.03 80.60 59.21
CA SER A 943 1.33 79.98 59.43
C SER A 943 1.22 78.45 59.43
N LEU A 944 2.25 77.80 58.88
CA LEU A 944 2.37 76.34 58.84
C LEU A 944 2.98 75.84 60.16
N ASP A 945 2.41 74.80 60.74
CA ASP A 945 3.03 74.07 61.85
C ASP A 945 3.99 72.98 61.33
N ALA A 946 4.60 72.22 62.24
CA ALA A 946 5.55 71.16 61.88
C ALA A 946 4.88 70.02 61.08
N THR A 947 3.60 69.71 61.37
CA THR A 947 2.83 68.67 60.70
C THR A 947 2.50 69.07 59.26
N ALA A 948 2.02 70.30 59.08
CA ALA A 948 1.74 70.92 57.79
C ALA A 948 3.00 71.01 56.93
N SER A 949 4.14 71.42 57.52
CA SER A 949 5.42 71.49 56.83
C SER A 949 5.89 70.12 56.34
N ARG A 950 5.79 69.08 57.16
CA ARG A 950 6.14 67.70 56.79
C ARG A 950 5.28 67.17 55.64
N LYS A 951 3.97 67.45 55.64
CA LYS A 951 3.08 67.09 54.52
C LYS A 951 3.47 67.79 53.22
N LEU A 952 3.82 69.08 53.30
CA LEU A 952 4.28 69.85 52.14
C LEU A 952 5.64 69.36 51.62
N GLU A 953 6.56 68.90 52.49
CA GLU A 953 7.82 68.27 52.09
C GLU A 953 7.58 66.98 51.30
N LEU A 954 6.69 66.11 51.79
CA LEU A 954 6.30 64.89 51.09
C LEU A 954 5.62 65.19 49.75
N LEU A 955 4.75 66.20 49.71
CA LEU A 955 4.08 66.64 48.48
C LEU A 955 5.06 67.27 47.48
N ALA A 956 5.99 68.11 47.93
CA ALA A 956 7.03 68.69 47.08
C ALA A 956 7.97 67.63 46.51
N LYS A 957 8.40 66.67 47.34
CA LYS A 957 9.18 65.51 46.92
C LYS A 957 8.41 64.71 45.86
N ALA A 958 7.14 64.41 46.10
CA ALA A 958 6.29 63.72 45.13
C ALA A 958 6.13 64.50 43.81
N MET A 959 5.95 65.83 43.87
CA MET A 959 5.86 66.71 42.70
C MET A 959 7.19 66.79 41.92
N SER A 960 8.34 66.68 42.60
CA SER A 960 9.67 66.65 41.97
C SER A 960 9.97 65.32 41.26
N GLU A 961 9.43 64.21 41.77
CA GLU A 961 9.53 62.90 41.13
C GLU A 961 8.60 62.74 39.92
N ARG A 962 7.64 63.67 39.73
CA ARG A 962 6.57 63.60 38.73
C ARG A 962 6.35 64.94 38.01
N ASN A 963 7.28 65.32 37.13
CA ASN A 963 7.27 66.63 36.44
C ASN A 963 6.04 66.94 35.58
N ALA A 964 5.34 65.91 35.10
CA ALA A 964 4.13 66.07 34.28
C ALA A 964 2.91 66.54 35.08
N LEU A 965 2.93 66.41 36.41
CA LEU A 965 1.79 66.77 37.25
C LEU A 965 1.71 68.26 37.49
N LYS A 966 0.49 68.79 37.37
CA LYS A 966 0.14 70.14 37.79
C LYS A 966 -0.66 70.08 39.09
N LEU A 967 -0.31 70.92 40.05
CA LEU A 967 -0.97 71.02 41.34
C LEU A 967 -1.82 72.28 41.38
N GLU A 968 -3.12 72.10 41.53
CA GLU A 968 -4.04 73.16 41.85
C GLU A 968 -4.15 73.29 43.38
N ILE A 969 -4.10 74.52 43.88
CA ILE A 969 -4.05 74.84 45.30
C ILE A 969 -5.25 75.74 45.61
N SER A 970 -6.14 75.29 46.48
CA SER A 970 -7.35 76.02 46.87
C SER A 970 -7.37 76.23 48.38
N GLY A 971 -7.35 77.48 48.82
CA GLY A 971 -7.53 77.81 50.23
C GLY A 971 -8.97 77.60 50.68
N ARG A 972 -9.17 77.00 51.85
CA ARG A 972 -10.47 76.83 52.49
C ARG A 972 -10.44 77.42 53.90
N ALA A 973 -11.48 78.18 54.23
CA ALA A 973 -11.69 78.70 55.58
C ALA A 973 -13.07 78.33 56.09
N ASP A 974 -13.12 78.04 57.38
CA ASP A 974 -14.36 77.79 58.12
C ASP A 974 -15.05 79.14 58.42
N PRO A 975 -16.30 79.36 58.00
CA PRO A 975 -16.96 80.65 58.15
C PRO A 975 -17.15 81.09 59.61
N GLU A 976 -17.12 80.17 60.58
CA GLU A 976 -17.32 80.46 62.00
C GLU A 976 -16.02 80.34 62.79
N ALA A 977 -15.33 79.19 62.68
CA ALA A 977 -14.12 78.94 63.44
C ALA A 977 -12.98 79.89 63.04
N ASP A 978 -12.82 80.20 61.75
CA ASP A 978 -11.79 81.14 61.32
C ASP A 978 -12.14 82.59 61.67
N LYS A 979 -13.43 82.97 61.74
CA LYS A 979 -13.80 84.29 62.27
C LYS A 979 -13.39 84.43 63.73
N GLU A 980 -13.72 83.44 64.57
CA GLU A 980 -13.27 83.45 65.96
C GLU A 980 -11.74 83.44 66.07
N GLY A 981 -11.07 82.64 65.24
CA GLY A 981 -9.62 82.58 65.17
C GLY A 981 -8.99 83.92 64.80
N ILE A 982 -9.51 84.63 63.78
CA ILE A 982 -9.04 85.95 63.37
C ILE A 982 -9.14 86.94 64.54
N LYS A 983 -10.24 86.90 65.30
CA LYS A 983 -10.40 87.74 66.49
C LYS A 983 -9.38 87.39 67.58
N ARG A 984 -9.09 86.11 67.81
CA ARG A 984 -8.02 85.68 68.75
C ARG A 984 -6.65 86.17 68.31
N VAL A 985 -6.30 86.01 67.03
CA VAL A 985 -5.02 86.48 66.50
C VAL A 985 -4.91 88.02 66.55
N ALA A 986 -6.00 88.74 66.31
CA ALA A 986 -6.02 90.20 66.45
C ALA A 986 -5.84 90.65 67.91
N MET A 987 -6.43 89.92 68.86
CA MET A 987 -6.23 90.13 70.30
C MET A 987 -4.78 89.87 70.69
N GLU A 988 -4.21 88.74 70.25
CA GLU A 988 -2.79 88.40 70.45
C GLU A 988 -1.87 89.47 69.89
N ARG A 989 -2.08 89.91 68.64
CA ARG A 989 -1.30 90.99 68.02
C ARG A 989 -1.42 92.30 68.79
N ALA A 990 -2.59 92.64 69.33
CA ALA A 990 -2.74 93.81 70.17
C ALA A 990 -1.88 93.70 71.44
N MET A 991 -1.86 92.55 72.09
CA MET A 991 -0.98 92.30 73.24
C MET A 991 0.50 92.33 72.86
N GLN A 992 0.86 91.73 71.72
CA GLN A 992 2.23 91.73 71.21
C GLN A 992 2.70 93.14 70.88
N SER A 993 1.81 94.00 70.36
CA SER A 993 2.12 95.40 70.10
C SER A 993 2.41 96.18 71.39
N GLU A 994 1.69 95.88 72.47
CA GLU A 994 1.95 96.46 73.80
C GLU A 994 3.26 95.94 74.41
N LYS A 995 3.59 94.66 74.19
CA LYS A 995 4.88 94.10 74.58
C LYS A 995 6.03 94.67 73.75
N LEU A 996 5.83 94.89 72.45
CA LEU A 996 6.83 95.50 71.59
C LEU A 996 7.15 96.93 72.04
N LYS A 997 6.14 97.70 72.45
CA LYS A 997 6.36 99.04 73.05
C LYS A 997 7.24 98.99 74.30
N ASP A 998 7.18 97.92 75.09
CA ASP A 998 8.05 97.71 76.25
C ASP A 998 9.47 97.24 75.85
N VAL A 999 9.60 96.41 74.82
CA VAL A 999 10.90 95.93 74.30
C VAL A 999 11.68 97.07 73.60
N LEU A 1000 10.99 97.90 72.82
CA LEU A 1000 11.58 99.09 72.18
C LEU A 1000 12.03 100.14 73.20
N LYS A 1001 11.33 100.28 74.34
CA LYS A 1001 11.77 101.14 75.45
C LYS A 1001 13.02 100.61 76.16
N LYS A 1002 13.36 99.33 75.99
CA LYS A 1002 14.57 98.68 76.55
C LYS A 1002 15.77 98.64 75.60
N GLY A 1003 15.67 99.25 74.41
CA GLY A 1003 16.82 99.48 73.52
C GLY A 1003 17.17 98.34 72.55
N GLU A 1004 16.30 97.35 72.35
CA GLU A 1004 16.47 96.32 71.32
C GLU A 1004 15.86 96.81 69.98
N GLU A 1005 16.69 97.26 69.06
CA GLU A 1005 16.28 97.64 67.70
C GLU A 1005 16.16 96.41 66.78
N GLY A 1006 15.03 96.29 66.07
CA GLY A 1006 14.82 95.32 64.98
C GLY A 1006 13.68 94.31 65.17
N THR A 1007 12.99 94.30 66.32
CA THR A 1007 11.94 93.31 66.59
C THR A 1007 10.59 93.74 65.99
N SER A 1008 10.01 92.95 65.08
CA SER A 1008 8.65 93.18 64.54
C SER A 1008 7.57 92.63 65.48
N VAL A 1009 6.34 93.17 65.41
CA VAL A 1009 5.20 92.75 66.28
C VAL A 1009 4.97 91.24 66.23
N GLU A 1010 5.19 90.61 65.08
CA GLU A 1010 4.91 89.20 64.85
C GLU A 1010 5.91 88.25 65.51
N ASN A 1011 7.11 88.74 65.87
CA ASN A 1011 8.17 87.96 66.53
C ASN A 1011 8.18 88.11 68.05
N VAL A 1012 7.24 88.88 68.60
CA VAL A 1012 7.14 89.13 70.04
C VAL A 1012 6.34 88.01 70.71
N VAL A 1013 7.03 87.10 71.40
CA VAL A 1013 6.37 86.02 72.17
C VAL A 1013 5.97 86.56 73.54
N ILE A 1014 4.72 86.37 73.95
CA ILE A 1014 4.25 86.73 75.30
C ILE A 1014 4.39 85.51 76.20
N ALA A 1015 5.19 85.61 77.27
CA ALA A 1015 5.33 84.52 78.21
C ALA A 1015 4.04 84.37 79.05
N PRO A 1016 3.67 83.16 79.51
CA PRO A 1016 2.44 82.93 80.27
C PRO A 1016 2.30 83.84 81.50
N GLU A 1017 3.39 84.06 82.22
CA GLU A 1017 3.48 84.97 83.37
C GLU A 1017 3.25 86.45 83.01
N GLU A 1018 3.52 86.84 81.77
CA GLU A 1018 3.36 88.21 81.27
C GLU A 1018 2.00 88.44 80.59
N TYR A 1019 1.27 87.36 80.31
CA TYR A 1019 0.04 87.37 79.54
C TYR A 1019 -1.03 88.30 80.14
N LYS A 1020 -1.27 88.18 81.45
CA LYS A 1020 -2.22 89.05 82.16
C LYS A 1020 -1.83 90.54 82.04
N THR A 1021 -0.55 90.85 82.11
CA THR A 1021 -0.04 92.23 82.04
C THR A 1021 -0.33 92.84 80.68
N TYR A 1022 0.08 92.17 79.60
CA TYR A 1022 -0.09 92.70 78.25
C TYR A 1022 -1.53 92.60 77.74
N LEU A 1023 -2.31 91.60 78.17
CA LEU A 1023 -3.76 91.55 77.92
C LEU A 1023 -4.47 92.74 78.56
N THR A 1024 -4.14 93.08 79.82
CA THR A 1024 -4.75 94.23 80.50
C THR A 1024 -4.44 95.54 79.76
N ARG A 1025 -3.22 95.68 79.23
CA ARG A 1025 -2.81 96.86 78.45
C ARG A 1025 -3.50 96.91 77.09
N ALA A 1026 -3.49 95.80 76.35
CA ALA A 1026 -4.18 95.70 75.07
C ALA A 1026 -5.69 95.95 75.22
N TYR A 1027 -6.30 95.41 76.28
CA TYR A 1027 -7.69 95.68 76.64
C TYR A 1027 -7.93 97.16 76.95
N ARG A 1028 -7.04 97.81 77.71
CA ARG A 1028 -7.13 99.26 78.00
C ARG A 1028 -6.97 100.13 76.76
N GLU A 1029 -6.15 99.73 75.80
CA GLU A 1029 -5.95 100.47 74.55
C GLU A 1029 -7.03 100.19 73.51
N ALA A 1030 -7.65 99.01 73.57
CA ALA A 1030 -8.68 98.61 72.62
C ALA A 1030 -9.89 99.55 72.64
N LYS A 1031 -10.32 99.96 71.44
CA LYS A 1031 -11.37 100.97 71.24
C LYS A 1031 -12.75 100.31 71.20
N PHE A 1032 -13.28 99.95 72.36
CA PHE A 1032 -14.67 99.53 72.54
C PHE A 1032 -15.20 99.88 73.93
N PRO A 1033 -16.54 99.91 74.15
CA PRO A 1033 -17.14 100.31 75.43
C PRO A 1033 -16.73 99.36 76.57
N LYS A 1034 -16.13 99.90 77.64
CA LYS A 1034 -15.66 99.12 78.80
C LYS A 1034 -16.63 99.21 79.98
N PRO A 1035 -16.88 98.11 80.73
CA PRO A 1035 -17.69 98.14 81.94
C PRO A 1035 -17.08 99.06 83.01
N ARG A 1036 -17.88 100.00 83.51
CA ARG A 1036 -17.50 100.93 84.60
C ARG A 1036 -18.15 100.49 85.91
N ASN A 1037 -17.47 100.70 87.02
CA ASN A 1037 -18.03 100.48 88.35
C ASN A 1037 -19.00 101.60 88.73
N VAL A 1038 -19.73 101.42 89.83
CA VAL A 1038 -20.77 102.36 90.34
C VAL A 1038 -20.26 103.77 90.65
N ILE A 1039 -18.95 104.02 90.57
CA ILE A 1039 -18.29 105.32 90.83
C ILE A 1039 -17.64 105.89 89.55
N GLY A 1040 -17.96 105.33 88.38
CA GLY A 1040 -17.50 105.84 87.07
C GLY A 1040 -16.07 105.46 86.67
N MET A 1041 -15.36 104.65 87.48
CA MET A 1041 -14.02 104.15 87.16
C MET A 1041 -14.07 102.80 86.44
N GLN A 1042 -13.10 102.53 85.57
CA GLN A 1042 -13.05 101.30 84.78
C GLN A 1042 -12.79 100.09 85.68
N LYS A 1043 -13.65 99.05 85.60
CA LYS A 1043 -13.55 97.85 86.47
C LYS A 1043 -12.33 97.01 86.07
N GLU A 1044 -11.50 96.61 87.03
CA GLU A 1044 -10.50 95.56 86.79
C GLU A 1044 -11.21 94.23 86.62
N LEU A 1045 -11.13 93.66 85.42
CA LEU A 1045 -11.81 92.43 85.04
C LEU A 1045 -10.87 91.24 85.16
N ARG A 1046 -11.44 90.05 85.37
CA ARG A 1046 -10.65 88.82 85.28
C ARG A 1046 -10.15 88.63 83.85
N VAL A 1047 -9.04 87.88 83.71
CA VAL A 1047 -8.41 87.60 82.41
C VAL A 1047 -9.45 87.09 81.40
N GLU A 1048 -10.27 86.11 81.80
CA GLU A 1048 -11.31 85.51 80.97
C GLU A 1048 -12.39 86.52 80.50
N GLU A 1049 -12.74 87.49 81.35
CA GLU A 1049 -13.73 88.53 81.01
C GLU A 1049 -13.15 89.56 80.03
N MET A 1050 -11.87 89.91 80.20
CA MET A 1050 -11.15 90.80 79.26
C MET A 1050 -11.03 90.14 77.88
N GLU A 1051 -10.64 88.87 77.83
CA GLU A 1051 -10.58 88.09 76.59
C GLU A 1051 -11.93 88.03 75.89
N LYS A 1052 -12.99 87.64 76.62
CA LYS A 1052 -14.33 87.54 76.05
C LYS A 1052 -14.82 88.86 75.45
N LEU A 1053 -14.54 89.99 76.11
CA LEU A 1053 -14.90 91.30 75.61
C LEU A 1053 -14.07 91.73 74.39
N MET A 1054 -12.77 91.43 74.36
CA MET A 1054 -11.94 91.67 73.17
C MET A 1054 -12.43 90.81 71.99
N LEU A 1055 -12.65 89.52 72.21
CA LEU A 1055 -13.12 88.59 71.18
C LEU A 1055 -14.54 88.89 70.69
N THR A 1056 -15.39 89.54 71.48
CA THR A 1056 -16.73 89.96 71.02
C THR A 1056 -16.65 91.16 70.09
N ASN A 1057 -15.73 92.10 70.35
CA ASN A 1057 -15.70 93.42 69.69
C ASN A 1057 -14.62 93.59 68.61
N LEU A 1058 -13.69 92.64 68.48
CA LEU A 1058 -12.70 92.68 67.39
C LEU A 1058 -13.35 92.35 66.03
N PRO A 1059 -13.02 93.11 64.97
CA PRO A 1059 -13.61 92.90 63.66
C PRO A 1059 -13.10 91.59 63.02
N ALA A 1060 -14.01 90.82 62.44
CA ALA A 1060 -13.70 89.70 61.55
C ALA A 1060 -14.81 89.60 60.50
N ARG A 1061 -14.62 90.29 59.37
CA ARG A 1061 -15.57 90.35 58.25
C ARG A 1061 -15.44 89.11 57.38
N ASP A 1062 -16.46 88.81 56.58
CA ASP A 1062 -16.41 87.71 55.61
C ASP A 1062 -15.26 87.89 54.59
N GLU A 1063 -14.90 89.14 54.27
CA GLU A 1063 -13.72 89.45 53.45
C GLU A 1063 -12.41 89.07 54.13
N ASP A 1064 -12.30 89.21 55.45
CA ASP A 1064 -11.10 88.84 56.22
C ASP A 1064 -10.92 87.32 56.24
N VAL A 1065 -12.02 86.55 56.30
CA VAL A 1065 -12.01 85.08 56.22
C VAL A 1065 -11.62 84.61 54.82
N ARG A 1066 -12.14 85.27 53.78
CA ARG A 1066 -11.77 84.97 52.38
C ARG A 1066 -10.32 85.34 52.09
N LEU A 1067 -9.84 86.47 52.63
CA LEU A 1067 -8.45 86.88 52.56
C LEU A 1067 -7.54 85.88 53.29
N LEU A 1068 -7.93 85.40 54.47
CA LEU A 1068 -7.20 84.38 55.22
C LEU A 1068 -7.08 83.06 54.42
N ALA A 1069 -8.17 82.59 53.82
CA ALA A 1069 -8.14 81.41 52.95
C ALA A 1069 -7.18 81.60 51.77
N ARG A 1070 -7.23 82.76 51.11
CA ARG A 1070 -6.31 83.10 50.02
C ARG A 1070 -4.85 83.17 50.49
N GLN A 1071 -4.58 83.84 51.60
CA GLN A 1071 -3.25 83.94 52.19
C GLN A 1071 -2.67 82.57 52.53
N ARG A 1072 -3.47 81.64 53.06
CA ARG A 1072 -3.05 80.25 53.29
C ARG A 1072 -2.62 79.56 51.99
N ALA A 1073 -3.40 79.70 50.92
CA ALA A 1073 -3.07 79.11 49.61
C ALA A 1073 -1.80 79.73 49.00
N GLU A 1074 -1.66 81.05 49.08
CA GLU A 1074 -0.46 81.78 48.63
C GLU A 1074 0.77 81.38 49.46
N TYR A 1075 0.62 81.21 50.77
CA TYR A 1075 1.71 80.79 51.66
C TYR A 1075 2.15 79.34 51.38
N VAL A 1076 1.19 78.44 51.11
CA VAL A 1076 1.49 77.07 50.65
C VAL A 1076 2.18 77.08 49.30
N GLN A 1077 1.74 77.90 48.34
CA GLN A 1077 2.38 78.01 47.03
C GLN A 1077 3.81 78.56 47.13
N SER A 1078 4.02 79.63 47.90
CA SER A 1078 5.35 80.20 48.18
C SER A 1078 6.23 79.16 48.86
N TRP A 1079 5.73 78.42 49.87
CA TRP A 1079 6.47 77.35 50.50
C TRP A 1079 6.88 76.26 49.49
N LEU A 1080 5.95 75.79 48.66
CA LEU A 1080 6.21 74.77 47.64
C LEU A 1080 7.23 75.25 46.58
N THR A 1081 7.25 76.54 46.28
CA THR A 1081 8.17 77.14 45.30
C THR A 1081 9.55 77.38 45.90
N GLU A 1082 9.63 78.03 47.06
CA GLU A 1082 10.87 78.49 47.68
C GLU A 1082 11.61 77.38 48.42
N LYS A 1083 10.89 76.63 49.27
CA LYS A 1083 11.43 75.53 50.08
C LYS A 1083 11.28 74.19 49.38
N GLY A 1084 10.11 73.92 48.81
CA GLY A 1084 9.82 72.68 48.09
C GLY A 1084 10.45 72.59 46.69
N LYS A 1085 10.95 73.71 46.14
CA LYS A 1085 11.56 73.80 44.80
C LYS A 1085 10.67 73.31 43.65
N VAL A 1086 9.35 73.36 43.82
CA VAL A 1086 8.39 73.04 42.77
C VAL A 1086 8.26 74.25 41.82
N PRO A 1087 8.42 74.08 40.48
CA PRO A 1087 8.31 75.18 39.53
C PRO A 1087 6.95 75.87 39.58
N LEU A 1088 6.94 77.21 39.56
CA LEU A 1088 5.72 78.01 39.67
C LEU A 1088 4.70 77.72 38.56
N GLU A 1089 5.17 77.42 37.34
CA GLU A 1089 4.33 77.06 36.18
C GLU A 1089 3.48 75.78 36.38
N ARG A 1090 3.79 74.99 37.41
CA ARG A 1090 3.08 73.77 37.79
C ARG A 1090 2.12 73.97 38.96
N LEU A 1091 2.08 75.16 39.56
CA LEU A 1091 1.27 75.47 40.73
C LEU A 1091 0.19 76.50 40.36
N PHE A 1092 -1.08 76.09 40.43
CA PHE A 1092 -2.21 76.92 40.05
C PHE A 1092 -3.06 77.27 41.27
N LEU A 1093 -3.13 78.55 41.63
CA LEU A 1093 -4.05 78.99 42.67
C LEU A 1093 -5.49 79.01 42.14
N LEU A 1094 -6.40 78.39 42.89
CA LEU A 1094 -7.83 78.46 42.66
C LEU A 1094 -8.50 79.46 43.61
N PRO A 1095 -9.70 79.98 43.26
CA PRO A 1095 -10.45 80.86 44.15
C PRO A 1095 -10.71 80.21 45.53
N PRO A 1096 -10.59 80.97 46.64
CA PRO A 1096 -10.79 80.43 47.98
C PRO A 1096 -12.24 79.99 48.21
N LYS A 1097 -12.42 78.91 48.98
CA LYS A 1097 -13.73 78.35 49.35
C LYS A 1097 -14.06 78.66 50.80
N ILE A 1098 -15.29 79.10 51.06
CA ILE A 1098 -15.80 79.42 52.40
C ILE A 1098 -16.97 78.48 52.67
N GLU A 1099 -16.69 77.36 53.35
CA GLU A 1099 -17.63 76.25 53.51
C GLU A 1099 -17.46 75.63 54.89
N ASN A 1100 -18.56 75.18 55.51
CA ASN A 1100 -18.53 74.45 56.78
C ASN A 1100 -18.57 72.93 56.50
N ASP A 1101 -17.57 72.19 56.97
CA ASP A 1101 -17.44 70.72 56.77
C ASP A 1101 -18.14 69.92 57.91
N GLY A 1102 -18.75 70.59 58.90
CA GLY A 1102 -19.50 69.96 60.01
C GLY A 1102 -18.66 69.08 60.96
N LYS A 1103 -17.37 68.87 60.66
CA LYS A 1103 -16.43 67.99 61.40
C LYS A 1103 -15.24 68.75 62.03
N GLY A 1104 -15.29 70.08 62.09
CA GLY A 1104 -14.27 70.92 62.77
C GLY A 1104 -12.90 71.01 62.10
N LYS A 1105 -12.76 70.55 60.85
CA LYS A 1105 -11.49 70.50 60.07
C LYS A 1105 -11.56 71.28 58.74
N ALA A 1106 -12.34 72.37 58.71
CA ALA A 1106 -12.59 73.13 57.47
C ALA A 1106 -11.52 74.20 57.18
N SER A 1107 -10.70 74.59 58.16
CA SER A 1107 -9.58 75.54 58.00
C SER A 1107 -8.36 74.83 57.39
N ARG A 1108 -8.25 74.80 56.05
CA ARG A 1108 -7.21 74.03 55.35
C ARG A 1108 -6.90 74.57 53.96
N VAL A 1109 -5.86 74.04 53.33
CA VAL A 1109 -5.61 74.20 51.88
C VAL A 1109 -5.81 72.84 51.24
N ASP A 1110 -6.71 72.78 50.25
CA ASP A 1110 -6.97 71.58 49.46
C ASP A 1110 -6.12 71.59 48.19
N PHE A 1111 -5.70 70.41 47.76
CA PHE A 1111 -4.95 70.19 46.53
C PHE A 1111 -5.75 69.35 45.54
N SER A 1112 -5.65 69.68 44.25
CA SER A 1112 -6.07 68.80 43.15
C SER A 1112 -4.95 68.62 42.13
N LEU A 1113 -4.90 67.45 41.50
CA LEU A 1113 -3.91 67.14 40.47
C LEU A 1113 -4.58 67.16 39.10
N ARG A 1114 -3.89 67.72 38.10
CA ARG A 1114 -4.28 67.67 36.68
C ARG A 1114 -3.18 67.13 35.80
#